data_AF-A0A445E7L5-F1
#
_entry.id   AF-A0A445E7L5-F1
#
_cell.length_a   1.000
_cell.length_b   1.000
_cell.length_c   1.000
_cell.angle_alpha   90.00
_cell.angle_beta   90.00
_cell.angle_gamma   90.00
#
_symmetry.space_group_name_H-M   'P 1'
#
loop_
_entity.id
_entity.type
_entity.pdbx_description
1 polymer ?
#
loop_
_entity_poly.entity_id
_entity_poly.type
_entity_poly.pdbx_seq_one_letter_code
_entity_poly.pdbx_strand_id
1 'polypeptide(L)'
;MAEKLYGGPYLSPLVNTVLDNMSSILEDDSVLYGNDSSLELLGRLQNCLYDVGPVLDDAELKQFTDKRVKKWLLDLQDALYFADDLLDELSTKAAIDATQREPGNSSSWSRLVDSYIEDSGDLEKIVRRLESVVAGKNYLRLKESAKVDIIKHTRTFLEINLNEWIAFNMENAPCILLSHLKYLRALSFKGFPLESVPDSIGELIHLRYLDLSETYIVTLPESLGNLYNLQTLKLCWCRNLKMLPVCMKDLVNLRHLDIRETRVHVMPKGMSQLKNLQFLSNYVVGKREENKMTELGALADLQQSISIAGLENVVNSSEAWMARMFDKDGICSLKLSWLPDEDENIVDSQTERDILDKLQPHTNLKELEIRGYRGTTFSDWLGSSSYRNITYVWLDGCRNCCMLPSLGQLPSLKHLTILNFESVEIVGAEFYFYQNDESCLETPFSKLESLSFSSMPCWKEWRSMEFNAFPRLRELYIRKCPVLRGDLPNNLPSLQSLKIEECDELSCCVPRAPAITSLSISGKHQVGSVVEAITNTQLTCLTSLSISGCSSHIWFPVSAIPPSLQDLTIFDCRKLEFEMDGQHHSLQELYIRSSCDSLASFSLLDSFPNLVRVDIKYCGNMESIVVSRSLSGLRYLWIKHCGSLKSVSTIWMAAPQLERLSLLGCPEIDLCAPGVPHRSLRYLFISYCEKLVSTAVFMNSQFQGLIDLWIEGECESVKCLPKEGWLPASLQSLTLEGIKSVETLECNGLAHLTSLHELSIYGCPKLENMEGEKLPASLKQLRISHTPLLGKRCEMKDPQLWPKISHIPTIQVDDRWIW
;
A
#
# COMPACT_ATOMS: atom_id res chain seq x y z
N MET A 1 25.00 -14.45 16.72
CA MET A 1 25.81 -15.68 16.83
C MET A 1 24.85 -16.86 16.82
N ALA A 2 24.94 -17.72 15.81
CA ALA A 2 24.07 -18.89 15.65
C ALA A 2 24.89 -20.14 15.97
N GLU A 3 24.49 -20.91 16.99
CA GLU A 3 25.02 -22.25 17.22
C GLU A 3 24.13 -23.30 16.54
N LYS A 4 24.79 -24.12 15.71
CA LYS A 4 24.26 -25.29 15.02
C LYS A 4 23.83 -26.36 16.04
N LEU A 5 22.60 -26.87 15.89
CA LEU A 5 22.18 -28.14 16.50
C LEU A 5 22.12 -29.20 15.40
N TYR A 6 22.93 -30.24 15.58
CA TYR A 6 23.12 -31.40 14.71
C TYR A 6 21.80 -32.12 14.39
N GLY A 7 21.51 -32.26 13.09
CA GLY A 7 20.60 -33.25 12.52
C GLY A 7 21.26 -33.82 11.27
N GLY A 8 21.31 -35.15 11.14
CA GLY A 8 21.79 -35.77 9.90
C GLY A 8 20.91 -35.38 8.71
N PRO A 9 21.47 -35.28 7.49
CA PRO A 9 20.71 -34.89 6.31
C PRO A 9 19.64 -35.93 5.96
N TYR A 10 18.49 -35.43 5.49
CA TYR A 10 17.46 -36.23 4.80
C TYR A 10 18.09 -36.87 3.55
N LEU A 11 17.78 -38.14 3.23
CA LEU A 11 18.32 -38.85 2.06
C LEU A 11 17.48 -38.63 0.80
N SER A 12 16.21 -38.23 0.92
CA SER A 12 15.35 -37.94 -0.23
C SER A 12 15.92 -36.87 -1.19
N PRO A 13 16.54 -35.77 -0.70
CA PRO A 13 17.27 -34.83 -1.56
C PRO A 13 18.45 -35.48 -2.31
N LEU A 14 19.22 -36.35 -1.66
CA LEU A 14 20.37 -37.02 -2.28
C LEU A 14 19.93 -37.99 -3.38
N VAL A 15 18.83 -38.73 -3.18
CA VAL A 15 18.24 -39.58 -4.24
C VAL A 15 17.80 -38.75 -5.45
N ASN A 16 17.18 -37.59 -5.23
CA ASN A 16 16.80 -36.70 -6.31
C ASN A 16 18.02 -36.13 -7.04
N THR A 17 19.07 -35.73 -6.32
CA THR A 17 20.33 -35.26 -6.93
C THR A 17 20.96 -36.32 -7.84
N VAL A 18 21.04 -37.58 -7.38
CA VAL A 18 21.56 -38.68 -8.20
C VAL A 18 20.67 -38.93 -9.43
N LEU A 19 19.33 -38.87 -9.29
CA LEU A 19 18.39 -39.01 -10.42
C LEU A 19 18.51 -37.86 -11.44
N ASP A 20 18.70 -36.63 -10.97
CA ASP A 20 18.86 -35.44 -11.81
C ASP A 20 20.20 -35.50 -12.58
N ASN A 21 21.29 -35.87 -11.90
CA ASN A 21 22.60 -36.08 -12.51
C ASN A 21 22.54 -37.17 -13.59
N MET A 22 21.81 -38.27 -13.35
CA MET A 22 21.58 -39.31 -14.35
C MET A 22 20.77 -38.83 -15.55
N SER A 23 19.72 -38.02 -15.31
CA SER A 23 18.88 -37.50 -16.38
C SER A 23 19.68 -36.57 -17.30
N SER A 24 20.55 -35.73 -16.72
CA SER A 24 21.49 -34.90 -17.48
C SER A 24 22.47 -35.72 -18.32
N ILE A 25 22.86 -36.90 -17.85
CA ILE A 25 23.75 -37.81 -18.58
C ILE A 25 23.02 -38.48 -19.74
N LEU A 26 21.74 -38.86 -19.57
CA LEU A 26 20.94 -39.58 -20.57
C LEU A 26 20.34 -38.68 -21.66
N GLU A 27 20.27 -37.36 -21.45
CA GLU A 27 19.77 -36.38 -22.43
C GLU A 27 20.80 -35.99 -23.51
N ASP A 28 22.06 -36.43 -23.41
CA ASP A 28 23.08 -36.18 -24.44
C ASP A 28 22.85 -37.11 -25.66
N ASP A 29 22.60 -36.54 -26.85
CA ASP A 29 22.29 -37.28 -28.09
C ASP A 29 23.38 -38.31 -28.49
N SER A 30 24.60 -38.20 -27.94
CA SER A 30 25.69 -39.14 -28.16
C SER A 30 25.54 -40.47 -27.40
N VAL A 31 24.67 -40.53 -26.36
CA VAL A 31 24.45 -41.71 -25.49
C VAL A 31 23.71 -42.83 -26.23
N LEU A 32 22.85 -42.47 -27.19
CA LEU A 32 22.01 -43.40 -27.95
C LEU A 32 22.80 -44.38 -28.84
N TYR A 33 24.13 -44.22 -28.94
CA TYR A 33 25.04 -45.09 -29.70
C TYR A 33 26.18 -45.69 -28.85
N GLY A 34 26.10 -45.64 -27.50
CA GLY A 34 27.06 -46.28 -26.57
C GLY A 34 26.87 -47.81 -26.48
N ASN A 35 27.80 -48.52 -25.80
CA ASN A 35 27.68 -49.97 -25.63
C ASN A 35 26.40 -50.34 -24.85
N ASP A 36 25.62 -51.29 -25.37
CA ASP A 36 24.29 -51.71 -24.85
C ASP A 36 24.35 -52.06 -23.34
N SER A 37 25.50 -52.60 -22.89
CA SER A 37 25.75 -52.99 -21.50
C SER A 37 25.82 -51.80 -20.52
N SER A 38 26.31 -50.63 -20.94
CA SER A 38 26.47 -49.45 -20.05
C SER A 38 25.12 -48.75 -19.84
N LEU A 39 24.33 -48.66 -20.90
CA LEU A 39 22.95 -48.16 -20.87
C LEU A 39 22.03 -49.02 -20.01
N GLU A 40 22.19 -50.35 -20.10
CA GLU A 40 21.46 -51.30 -19.25
C GLU A 40 21.77 -51.07 -17.76
N LEU A 41 23.03 -50.81 -17.41
CA LEU A 41 23.44 -50.56 -16.02
C LEU A 41 22.90 -49.25 -15.45
N LEU A 42 22.94 -48.17 -16.23
CA LEU A 42 22.34 -46.89 -15.85
C LEU A 42 20.82 -47.00 -15.70
N GLY A 43 20.15 -47.73 -16.61
CA GLY A 43 18.72 -47.99 -16.48
C GLY A 43 18.36 -48.78 -15.20
N ARG A 44 19.18 -49.76 -14.82
CA ARG A 44 19.01 -50.53 -13.56
C ARG A 44 19.23 -49.66 -12.32
N LEU A 45 20.22 -48.78 -12.34
CA LEU A 45 20.46 -47.81 -11.27
C LEU A 45 19.25 -46.89 -11.08
N GLN A 46 18.71 -46.35 -12.17
CA GLN A 46 17.57 -45.44 -12.16
C GLN A 46 16.32 -46.12 -11.57
N ASN A 47 16.07 -47.37 -11.96
CA ASN A 47 14.96 -48.16 -11.43
C ASN A 47 15.11 -48.40 -9.92
N CYS A 48 16.31 -48.66 -9.41
CA CYS A 48 16.55 -48.81 -7.97
C CYS A 48 16.19 -47.54 -7.17
N LEU A 49 16.52 -46.37 -7.71
CA LEU A 49 16.24 -45.08 -7.06
C LEU A 49 14.74 -44.76 -7.06
N TYR A 50 14.03 -45.02 -8.16
CA TYR A 50 12.57 -44.94 -8.20
C TYR A 50 11.88 -45.90 -7.24
N ASP A 51 12.48 -47.07 -7.03
CA ASP A 51 11.96 -48.08 -6.12
C ASP A 51 12.15 -47.74 -4.63
N VAL A 52 13.15 -46.93 -4.31
CA VAL A 52 13.50 -46.56 -2.93
C VAL A 52 12.85 -45.25 -2.51
N GLY A 53 12.74 -44.29 -3.43
CA GLY A 53 12.14 -42.96 -3.18
C GLY A 53 10.84 -43.00 -2.38
N PRO A 54 9.83 -43.81 -2.78
CA PRO A 54 8.53 -43.86 -2.10
C PRO A 54 8.54 -44.37 -0.65
N VAL A 55 9.58 -45.12 -0.26
CA VAL A 55 9.68 -45.75 1.07
C VAL A 55 10.68 -45.08 2.01
N LEU A 56 11.44 -44.09 1.51
CA LEU A 56 12.45 -43.36 2.30
C LEU A 56 11.85 -42.65 3.49
N ASP A 57 10.70 -42.00 3.30
CA ASP A 57 10.05 -41.25 4.36
C ASP A 57 9.65 -42.15 5.55
N ASP A 58 9.10 -43.35 5.28
CA ASP A 58 8.76 -44.33 6.33
C ASP A 58 10.01 -44.98 6.95
N ALA A 59 11.08 -45.17 6.17
CA ALA A 59 12.35 -45.67 6.68
C ALA A 59 13.02 -44.66 7.63
N GLU A 60 13.08 -43.39 7.23
CA GLU A 60 13.63 -42.30 8.05
C GLU A 60 12.85 -42.11 9.36
N LEU A 61 11.56 -42.39 9.36
CA LEU A 61 10.73 -42.41 10.58
C LEU A 61 11.07 -43.62 11.48
N LYS A 62 11.18 -44.82 10.90
CA LYS A 62 11.47 -46.06 11.66
C LYS A 62 12.92 -46.16 12.14
N GLN A 63 13.85 -45.34 11.67
CA GLN A 63 15.26 -45.42 12.06
C GLN A 63 15.50 -45.18 13.58
N PHE A 64 14.63 -44.41 14.23
CA PHE A 64 14.77 -44.09 15.65
C PHE A 64 14.22 -45.18 16.56
N THR A 65 13.43 -46.10 16.02
CA THR A 65 12.73 -47.16 16.76
C THR A 65 13.16 -48.57 16.35
N ASP A 66 13.53 -48.79 15.08
CA ASP A 66 14.06 -50.05 14.54
C ASP A 66 15.51 -49.89 14.06
N LYS A 67 16.44 -50.51 14.81
CA LYS A 67 17.88 -50.49 14.50
C LYS A 67 18.22 -51.11 13.14
N ARG A 68 17.38 -52.00 12.61
CA ARG A 68 17.59 -52.61 11.28
C ARG A 68 17.28 -51.60 10.17
N VAL A 69 16.27 -50.76 10.36
CA VAL A 69 15.94 -49.67 9.42
C VAL A 69 17.03 -48.58 9.47
N LYS A 70 17.55 -48.26 10.65
CA LYS A 70 18.69 -47.35 10.77
C LYS A 70 19.93 -47.86 10.03
N LYS A 71 20.24 -49.16 10.18
CA LYS A 71 21.34 -49.78 9.44
C LYS A 71 21.09 -49.72 7.93
N TRP A 72 19.85 -50.02 7.50
CA TRP A 72 19.46 -49.94 6.10
C TRP A 72 19.61 -48.54 5.49
N LEU A 73 19.23 -47.47 6.21
CA LEU A 73 19.43 -46.09 5.75
C LEU A 73 20.90 -45.70 5.65
N LEU A 74 21.74 -46.15 6.58
CA LEU A 74 23.19 -45.92 6.50
C LEU A 74 23.80 -46.67 5.31
N ASP A 75 23.41 -47.94 5.12
CA ASP A 75 23.88 -48.75 3.99
C ASP A 75 23.40 -48.15 2.64
N LEU A 76 22.21 -47.56 2.60
CA LEU A 76 21.67 -46.83 1.46
C LEU A 76 22.39 -45.49 1.23
N GLN A 77 22.61 -44.71 2.28
CA GLN A 77 23.35 -43.45 2.23
C GLN A 77 24.75 -43.66 1.67
N ASP A 78 25.48 -44.65 2.18
CA ASP A 78 26.80 -45.00 1.67
C ASP A 78 26.73 -45.34 0.19
N ALA A 79 25.76 -46.16 -0.23
CA ALA A 79 25.61 -46.57 -1.62
C ALA A 79 25.25 -45.40 -2.56
N LEU A 80 24.47 -44.43 -2.08
CA LEU A 80 24.12 -43.22 -2.82
C LEU A 80 25.31 -42.28 -3.00
N TYR A 81 26.13 -42.09 -1.96
CA TYR A 81 27.37 -41.29 -2.10
C TYR A 81 28.34 -41.92 -3.10
N PHE A 82 28.51 -43.25 -3.06
CA PHE A 82 29.33 -43.92 -4.07
C PHE A 82 28.76 -43.81 -5.49
N ALA A 83 27.43 -43.78 -5.65
CA ALA A 83 26.80 -43.58 -6.94
C ALA A 83 26.99 -42.14 -7.46
N ASP A 84 26.82 -41.15 -6.58
CA ASP A 84 27.02 -39.73 -6.90
C ASP A 84 28.47 -39.43 -7.31
N ASP A 85 29.45 -39.88 -6.50
CA ASP A 85 30.87 -39.73 -6.79
C ASP A 85 31.25 -40.33 -8.17
N LEU A 86 30.66 -41.49 -8.51
CA LEU A 86 30.92 -42.14 -9.80
C LEU A 86 30.28 -41.40 -10.97
N LEU A 87 29.05 -40.89 -10.81
CA LEU A 87 28.37 -40.11 -11.85
C LEU A 87 29.07 -38.77 -12.11
N ASP A 88 29.60 -38.14 -11.07
CA ASP A 88 30.45 -36.95 -11.19
C ASP A 88 31.76 -37.26 -11.93
N GLU A 89 32.39 -38.41 -11.65
CA GLU A 89 33.61 -38.82 -12.35
C GLU A 89 33.33 -39.16 -13.82
N LEU A 90 32.20 -39.82 -14.12
CA LEU A 90 31.74 -40.10 -15.48
C LEU A 90 31.47 -38.80 -16.25
N SER A 91 30.77 -37.85 -15.63
CA SER A 91 30.49 -36.53 -16.21
C SER A 91 31.79 -35.75 -16.48
N THR A 92 32.74 -35.82 -15.55
CA THR A 92 34.06 -35.18 -15.70
C THR A 92 34.86 -35.80 -16.84
N LYS A 93 34.86 -37.14 -16.98
CA LYS A 93 35.56 -37.83 -18.08
C LYS A 93 34.90 -37.57 -19.44
N ALA A 94 33.57 -37.54 -19.49
CA ALA A 94 32.83 -37.16 -20.69
C ALA A 94 33.19 -35.71 -21.11
N ALA A 95 33.29 -34.79 -20.16
CA ALA A 95 33.67 -33.40 -20.42
C ALA A 95 35.15 -33.24 -20.87
N ILE A 96 36.08 -33.98 -20.26
CA ILE A 96 37.51 -33.95 -20.66
C ILE A 96 37.65 -34.42 -22.12
N ASP A 97 36.96 -35.49 -22.50
CA ASP A 97 37.01 -36.01 -23.86
C ASP A 97 36.38 -35.05 -24.88
N ALA A 98 35.34 -34.32 -24.50
CA ALA A 98 34.76 -33.25 -25.32
C ALA A 98 35.76 -32.11 -25.61
N THR A 99 36.71 -31.84 -24.70
CA THR A 99 37.72 -30.78 -24.89
C THR A 99 38.92 -31.17 -25.76
N GLN A 100 39.16 -32.46 -26.05
CA GLN A 100 40.31 -32.93 -26.83
C GLN A 100 40.01 -33.23 -28.31
N ARG A 101 38.80 -32.94 -28.83
CA ARG A 101 38.39 -33.34 -30.19
C ARG A 101 38.49 -32.21 -31.23
N GLU A 102 38.96 -32.54 -32.44
CA GLU A 102 38.85 -31.70 -33.64
C GLU A 102 37.41 -31.71 -34.19
N PRO A 103 36.90 -30.59 -34.74
CA PRO A 103 35.53 -30.46 -35.16
C PRO A 103 35.29 -31.18 -36.49
N GLY A 104 34.57 -32.31 -36.47
CA GLY A 104 34.08 -32.94 -37.70
C GLY A 104 33.76 -34.44 -37.65
N ASN A 105 34.06 -35.16 -36.57
CA ASN A 105 33.74 -36.59 -36.47
C ASN A 105 32.62 -36.83 -35.44
N SER A 106 31.42 -37.12 -35.94
CA SER A 106 30.26 -37.52 -35.15
C SER A 106 30.27 -39.04 -34.98
N SER A 107 30.76 -39.54 -33.83
CA SER A 107 30.25 -40.78 -33.24
C SER A 107 30.65 -40.98 -31.77
N SER A 108 29.62 -41.37 -31.01
CA SER A 108 29.56 -42.16 -29.76
C SER A 108 30.11 -41.58 -28.45
N TRP A 109 29.36 -41.83 -27.36
CA TRP A 109 29.89 -42.04 -26.01
C TRP A 109 31.19 -42.80 -26.10
N SER A 110 32.27 -42.17 -25.65
CA SER A 110 33.58 -42.53 -26.17
C SER A 110 34.09 -43.86 -25.65
N ARG A 111 35.00 -44.46 -26.41
CA ARG A 111 35.82 -45.61 -25.99
C ARG A 111 36.45 -45.41 -24.61
N LEU A 112 36.70 -44.18 -24.16
CA LEU A 112 37.29 -43.91 -22.84
C LEU A 112 36.27 -44.13 -21.71
N VAL A 113 35.02 -43.69 -21.90
CA VAL A 113 33.95 -43.90 -20.91
C VAL A 113 33.52 -45.36 -20.88
N ASP A 114 33.33 -45.98 -22.06
CA ASP A 114 33.07 -47.43 -22.15
C ASP A 114 34.24 -48.25 -21.58
N SER A 115 35.49 -47.90 -21.89
CA SER A 115 36.65 -48.57 -21.26
C SER A 115 36.70 -48.39 -19.75
N TYR A 116 36.27 -47.23 -19.22
CA TYR A 116 36.27 -47.01 -17.78
C TYR A 116 35.18 -47.83 -17.09
N ILE A 117 34.00 -47.96 -17.70
CA ILE A 117 32.92 -48.81 -17.20
C ILE A 117 33.32 -50.30 -17.30
N GLU A 118 33.96 -50.71 -18.40
CA GLU A 118 34.43 -52.08 -18.62
C GLU A 118 35.65 -52.46 -17.74
N ASP A 119 36.63 -51.58 -17.54
CA ASP A 119 37.82 -51.84 -16.71
C ASP A 119 37.57 -51.64 -15.20
N SER A 120 36.68 -50.72 -14.78
CA SER A 120 36.46 -50.48 -13.34
C SER A 120 35.64 -51.59 -12.69
N GLY A 121 34.64 -52.14 -13.39
CA GLY A 121 33.66 -53.07 -12.80
C GLY A 121 32.92 -52.48 -11.58
N ASP A 122 33.08 -51.19 -11.32
CA ASP A 122 32.63 -50.53 -10.10
C ASP A 122 31.18 -50.07 -10.22
N LEU A 123 30.74 -49.71 -11.43
CA LEU A 123 29.32 -49.41 -11.72
C LEU A 123 28.43 -50.64 -11.50
N GLU A 124 28.81 -51.82 -12.01
CA GLU A 124 28.07 -53.07 -11.76
C GLU A 124 28.05 -53.44 -10.27
N LYS A 125 29.15 -53.22 -9.54
CA LYS A 125 29.17 -53.43 -8.07
C LYS A 125 28.25 -52.48 -7.33
N ILE A 126 28.21 -51.21 -7.70
CA ILE A 126 27.35 -50.20 -7.07
C ILE A 126 25.88 -50.48 -7.38
N VAL A 127 25.55 -50.80 -8.64
CA VAL A 127 24.20 -51.22 -9.04
C VAL A 127 23.77 -52.47 -8.26
N ARG A 128 24.61 -53.51 -8.18
CA ARG A 128 24.29 -54.70 -7.38
C ARG A 128 24.15 -54.41 -5.88
N ARG A 129 24.95 -53.48 -5.34
CA ARG A 129 24.87 -53.08 -3.93
C ARG A 129 23.57 -52.32 -3.67
N LEU A 130 23.19 -51.40 -4.55
CA LEU A 130 21.91 -50.70 -4.48
C LEU A 130 20.75 -51.68 -4.65
N GLU A 131 20.77 -52.57 -5.65
CA GLU A 131 19.75 -53.62 -5.84
C GLU A 131 19.61 -54.49 -4.59
N SER A 132 20.71 -54.87 -3.94
CA SER A 132 20.67 -55.62 -2.68
C SER A 132 20.08 -54.82 -1.52
N VAL A 133 20.37 -53.52 -1.43
CA VAL A 133 19.79 -52.63 -0.41
C VAL A 133 18.29 -52.42 -0.69
N VAL A 134 17.90 -52.20 -1.95
CA VAL A 134 16.52 -52.04 -2.41
C VAL A 134 15.72 -53.31 -2.14
N ALA A 135 16.26 -54.50 -2.43
CA ALA A 135 15.62 -55.79 -2.11
C ALA A 135 15.36 -55.94 -0.60
N GLY A 136 16.21 -55.36 0.23
CA GLY A 136 16.06 -55.27 1.69
C GLY A 136 14.79 -54.55 2.14
N LYS A 137 14.21 -53.65 1.33
CA LYS A 137 13.01 -52.87 1.69
C LYS A 137 11.80 -53.76 1.99
N ASN A 138 11.67 -54.86 1.25
CA ASN A 138 10.54 -55.80 1.36
C ASN A 138 10.55 -56.56 2.69
N TYR A 139 11.72 -56.78 3.28
CA TYR A 139 11.89 -57.46 4.57
C TYR A 139 11.67 -56.52 5.76
N LEU A 140 11.74 -55.20 5.56
CA LEU A 140 11.60 -54.17 6.58
C LEU A 140 10.17 -53.63 6.74
N ARG A 141 9.21 -54.16 5.97
CA ARG A 141 7.78 -53.73 5.95
C ARG A 141 7.64 -52.21 5.84
N LEU A 142 8.47 -51.59 5.00
CA LEU A 142 8.41 -50.15 4.75
C LEU A 142 7.16 -49.85 3.88
N LYS A 143 6.47 -48.76 4.17
CA LYS A 143 5.23 -48.37 3.48
C LYS A 143 5.41 -47.04 2.75
N GLU A 144 4.74 -46.92 1.62
CA GLU A 144 4.63 -45.64 0.92
C GLU A 144 3.78 -44.69 1.76
N SER A 145 4.33 -43.52 2.10
CA SER A 145 3.66 -42.59 3.02
C SER A 145 2.78 -41.59 2.27
N ALA A 146 1.55 -41.38 2.77
CA ALA A 146 0.74 -40.24 2.38
C ALA A 146 1.22 -39.00 3.16
N LYS A 147 1.46 -37.88 2.47
CA LYS A 147 2.06 -36.61 2.97
C LYS A 147 1.53 -36.03 4.30
N VAL A 148 0.41 -36.54 4.82
CA VAL A 148 -0.29 -36.03 6.03
C VAL A 148 0.37 -36.48 7.35
N ASP A 149 1.06 -37.62 7.41
CA ASP A 149 1.64 -38.11 8.67
C ASP A 149 2.99 -37.44 9.05
N ILE A 150 3.62 -36.73 8.11
CA ILE A 150 4.90 -36.01 8.28
C ILE A 150 4.77 -34.84 9.28
N ILE A 151 3.58 -34.24 9.37
CA ILE A 151 3.34 -33.01 10.13
C ILE A 151 3.43 -33.26 11.66
N LYS A 152 3.18 -34.49 12.14
CA LYS A 152 2.99 -34.76 13.59
C LYS A 152 4.25 -34.60 14.47
N HIS A 153 5.45 -34.53 13.87
CA HIS A 153 6.72 -34.54 14.62
C HIS A 153 7.70 -33.42 14.20
N THR A 154 7.25 -32.43 13.42
CA THR A 154 8.10 -31.32 12.97
C THR A 154 8.52 -30.42 14.13
N ARG A 155 9.84 -30.22 14.28
CA ARG A 155 10.45 -29.22 15.19
C ARG A 155 10.84 -27.92 14.47
N THR A 156 10.68 -27.92 13.14
CA THR A 156 11.03 -26.84 12.21
C THR A 156 9.99 -25.72 12.26
N PHE A 157 10.43 -24.51 11.92
CA PHE A 157 9.57 -23.34 11.72
C PHE A 157 8.46 -23.70 10.73
N LEU A 158 7.21 -23.72 11.19
CA LEU A 158 6.05 -23.98 10.35
C LEU A 158 5.32 -22.63 10.18
N GLU A 159 5.68 -21.89 9.13
CA GLU A 159 4.87 -20.76 8.70
C GLU A 159 3.65 -21.32 7.96
N ILE A 160 2.52 -21.41 8.66
CA ILE A 160 1.24 -21.73 8.03
C ILE A 160 0.73 -20.42 7.43
N ASN A 161 1.30 -20.02 6.30
CA ASN A 161 0.86 -18.85 5.54
C ASN A 161 -0.33 -19.24 4.65
N LEU A 162 -1.52 -19.34 5.27
CA LEU A 162 -2.77 -19.63 4.56
C LEU A 162 -3.26 -18.32 3.91
N ASN A 163 -2.81 -18.06 2.68
CA ASN A 163 -3.19 -16.90 1.88
C ASN A 163 -4.72 -16.70 1.84
N GLU A 164 -5.15 -15.43 1.85
CA GLU A 164 -6.54 -14.93 1.91
C GLU A 164 -7.49 -15.43 0.79
N TRP A 165 -6.98 -16.21 -0.18
CA TRP A 165 -7.70 -16.56 -1.41
C TRP A 165 -8.25 -17.97 -1.42
N ILE A 166 -8.01 -18.75 -0.36
CA ILE A 166 -8.56 -20.10 -0.28
C ILE A 166 -9.86 -20.06 0.53
N ALA A 167 -10.99 -20.21 -0.17
CA ALA A 167 -12.29 -20.44 0.42
C ALA A 167 -12.34 -21.84 1.07
N PHE A 168 -11.66 -22.03 2.20
CA PHE A 168 -11.85 -23.18 3.06
C PHE A 168 -12.56 -22.76 4.34
N ASN A 169 -13.82 -23.16 4.44
CA ASN A 169 -14.60 -23.08 5.67
C ASN A 169 -14.03 -24.10 6.67
N MET A 170 -13.14 -23.64 7.56
CA MET A 170 -12.53 -24.50 8.58
C MET A 170 -12.57 -23.82 9.96
N GLU A 171 -13.76 -23.74 10.55
CA GLU A 171 -13.91 -23.39 11.99
C GLU A 171 -13.03 -24.27 12.90
N ASN A 172 -12.68 -25.49 12.45
CA ASN A 172 -11.91 -26.48 13.22
C ASN A 172 -10.45 -26.71 12.77
N ALA A 173 -9.96 -26.06 11.69
CA ALA A 173 -8.58 -26.27 11.21
C ALA A 173 -7.52 -26.01 12.27
N PRO A 174 -7.55 -24.89 13.02
CA PRO A 174 -6.55 -24.61 14.05
C PRO A 174 -6.55 -25.67 15.15
N CYS A 175 -7.72 -26.13 15.60
CA CYS A 175 -7.84 -27.19 16.60
C CYS A 175 -7.21 -28.51 16.14
N ILE A 176 -7.47 -28.90 14.88
CA ILE A 176 -6.91 -30.12 14.29
C ILE A 176 -5.40 -29.99 14.10
N LEU A 177 -4.90 -28.84 13.63
CA LEU A 177 -3.47 -28.60 13.46
C LEU A 177 -2.72 -28.62 14.80
N LEU A 178 -3.25 -27.93 15.82
CA LEU A 178 -2.61 -27.82 17.14
C LEU A 178 -2.57 -29.16 17.89
N SER A 179 -3.59 -30.01 17.76
CA SER A 179 -3.61 -31.34 18.39
C SER A 179 -2.52 -32.28 17.87
N HIS A 180 -1.97 -32.02 16.68
CA HIS A 180 -0.97 -32.86 16.02
C HIS A 180 0.45 -32.28 16.07
N LEU A 181 0.65 -31.01 16.42
CA LEU A 181 1.91 -30.26 16.28
C LEU A 181 2.66 -29.97 17.60
N LYS A 182 2.67 -30.92 18.55
CA LYS A 182 3.10 -30.70 19.95
C LYS A 182 4.56 -30.24 20.16
N TYR A 183 5.43 -30.42 19.16
CA TYR A 183 6.86 -30.06 19.24
C TYR A 183 7.23 -28.76 18.53
N LEU A 184 6.23 -28.00 18.08
CA LEU A 184 6.44 -26.78 17.32
C LEU A 184 7.12 -25.71 18.17
N ARG A 185 8.09 -25.00 17.56
CA ARG A 185 8.82 -23.90 18.20
C ARG A 185 8.44 -22.52 17.67
N ALA A 186 7.85 -22.45 16.48
CA ALA A 186 7.40 -21.21 15.89
C ALA A 186 6.12 -21.46 15.10
N LEU A 187 5.12 -20.61 15.33
CA LEU A 187 3.80 -20.68 14.71
C LEU A 187 3.39 -19.27 14.27
N SER A 188 2.87 -19.14 13.05
CA SER A 188 2.26 -17.91 12.56
C SER A 188 0.91 -18.22 11.93
N PHE A 189 -0.09 -17.42 12.29
CA PHE A 189 -1.41 -17.30 11.67
C PHE A 189 -1.63 -15.88 11.14
N LYS A 190 -0.55 -15.19 10.78
CA LYS A 190 -0.64 -13.80 10.33
C LYS A 190 -1.60 -13.68 9.13
N GLY A 191 -2.55 -12.74 9.20
CA GLY A 191 -3.53 -12.50 8.13
C GLY A 191 -4.61 -13.58 7.99
N PHE A 192 -4.59 -14.61 8.83
CA PHE A 192 -5.63 -15.64 8.81
C PHE A 192 -6.91 -15.09 9.46
N PRO A 193 -8.11 -15.38 8.92
CA PRO A 193 -9.38 -14.89 9.47
C PRO A 193 -9.78 -15.63 10.77
N LEU A 194 -8.89 -15.67 11.76
CA LEU A 194 -9.08 -16.33 13.04
C LEU A 194 -9.90 -15.46 13.98
N GLU A 195 -11.08 -15.93 14.42
CA GLU A 195 -11.91 -15.21 15.39
C GLU A 195 -11.60 -15.58 16.86
N SER A 196 -11.08 -16.78 17.10
CA SER A 196 -10.66 -17.24 18.43
C SER A 196 -9.48 -18.19 18.36
N VAL A 197 -8.59 -18.13 19.35
CA VAL A 197 -7.49 -19.08 19.51
C VAL A 197 -7.96 -20.21 20.44
N PRO A 198 -7.89 -21.49 20.04
CA PRO A 198 -8.39 -22.58 20.87
C PRO A 198 -7.49 -22.87 22.07
N ASP A 199 -8.06 -23.41 23.15
CA ASP A 199 -7.34 -23.75 24.39
C ASP A 199 -6.19 -24.75 24.19
N SER A 200 -6.23 -25.55 23.12
CA SER A 200 -5.16 -26.48 22.78
C SER A 200 -3.83 -25.79 22.43
N ILE A 201 -3.81 -24.47 22.20
CA ILE A 201 -2.56 -23.71 22.03
C ILE A 201 -1.62 -23.89 23.22
N GLY A 202 -2.16 -24.03 24.43
CA GLY A 202 -1.38 -24.24 25.65
C GLY A 202 -0.68 -25.60 25.72
N GLU A 203 -1.01 -26.55 24.84
CA GLU A 203 -0.29 -27.84 24.74
C GLU A 203 1.05 -27.70 24.02
N LEU A 204 1.28 -26.61 23.28
CA LEU A 204 2.50 -26.36 22.51
C LEU A 204 3.65 -25.83 23.38
N ILE A 205 3.97 -26.51 24.49
CA ILE A 205 4.92 -26.03 25.51
C ILE A 205 6.34 -25.71 25.01
N HIS A 206 6.70 -26.18 23.81
CA HIS A 206 7.98 -25.90 23.16
C HIS A 206 8.00 -24.62 22.31
N LEU A 207 6.85 -23.95 22.17
CA LEU A 207 6.69 -22.75 21.36
C LEU A 207 7.51 -21.60 21.93
N ARG A 208 8.22 -20.91 21.03
CA ARG A 208 9.07 -19.74 21.30
C ARG A 208 8.60 -18.52 20.53
N TYR A 209 7.92 -18.72 19.41
CA TYR A 209 7.41 -17.64 18.56
C TYR A 209 5.95 -17.93 18.21
N LEU A 210 5.08 -16.96 18.48
CA LEU A 210 3.67 -16.99 18.10
C LEU A 210 3.30 -15.65 17.45
N ASP A 211 2.81 -15.70 16.21
CA ASP A 211 2.35 -14.52 15.48
C ASP A 211 0.90 -14.69 15.06
N LEU A 212 0.04 -13.85 15.63
CA LEU A 212 -1.39 -13.80 15.39
C LEU A 212 -1.79 -12.46 14.75
N SER A 213 -0.82 -11.73 14.18
CA SER A 213 -1.05 -10.38 13.66
C SER A 213 -2.04 -10.37 12.50
N GLU A 214 -2.76 -9.27 12.30
CA GLU A 214 -3.74 -9.12 11.21
C GLU A 214 -4.87 -10.18 11.24
N THR A 215 -5.19 -10.74 12.42
CA THR A 215 -6.32 -11.66 12.63
C THR A 215 -7.53 -10.96 13.26
N TYR A 216 -8.69 -11.62 13.28
CA TYR A 216 -9.95 -11.10 13.86
C TYR A 216 -10.20 -11.51 15.31
N ILE A 217 -9.16 -11.99 16.03
CA ILE A 217 -9.30 -12.55 17.37
C ILE A 217 -9.91 -11.54 18.36
N VAL A 218 -10.85 -12.02 19.17
CA VAL A 218 -11.53 -11.20 20.18
C VAL A 218 -10.87 -11.32 21.56
N THR A 219 -10.39 -12.51 21.90
CA THR A 219 -9.71 -12.85 23.15
C THR A 219 -8.62 -13.90 22.91
N LEU A 220 -7.67 -14.00 23.85
CA LEU A 220 -6.71 -15.10 23.93
C LEU A 220 -7.10 -16.04 25.09
N PRO A 221 -6.89 -17.36 24.96
CA PRO A 221 -7.25 -18.33 26.00
C PRO A 221 -6.30 -18.25 27.21
N GLU A 222 -6.79 -18.59 28.40
CA GLU A 222 -5.97 -18.65 29.63
C GLU A 222 -4.92 -19.77 29.60
N SER A 223 -5.10 -20.76 28.72
CA SER A 223 -4.11 -21.81 28.46
C SER A 223 -2.81 -21.27 27.83
N LEU A 224 -2.80 -20.04 27.29
CA LEU A 224 -1.61 -19.40 26.75
C LEU A 224 -0.47 -19.31 27.77
N GLY A 225 -0.79 -19.15 29.06
CA GLY A 225 0.19 -19.12 30.15
C GLY A 225 1.03 -20.39 30.28
N ASN A 226 0.59 -21.52 29.72
CA ASN A 226 1.36 -22.77 29.69
C ASN A 226 2.59 -22.67 28.77
N LEU A 227 2.67 -21.65 27.91
CA LEU A 227 3.76 -21.43 26.97
C LEU A 227 4.94 -20.70 27.63
N TYR A 228 5.44 -21.21 28.76
CA TYR A 228 6.52 -20.56 29.53
C TYR A 228 7.85 -20.41 28.76
N ASN A 229 8.04 -21.11 27.62
CA ASN A 229 9.19 -20.95 26.72
C ASN A 229 8.99 -19.86 25.65
N LEU A 230 7.81 -19.24 25.58
CA LEU A 230 7.48 -18.24 24.57
C LEU A 230 8.37 -17.01 24.73
N GLN A 231 9.01 -16.59 23.64
CA GLN A 231 9.92 -15.45 23.58
C GLN A 231 9.31 -14.29 22.78
N THR A 232 8.44 -14.57 21.83
CA THR A 232 7.81 -13.58 20.97
C THR A 232 6.33 -13.88 20.80
N LEU A 233 5.51 -12.89 21.11
CA LEU A 233 4.07 -12.87 20.86
C LEU A 233 3.72 -11.62 20.05
N LYS A 234 3.21 -11.79 18.84
CA LYS A 234 2.74 -10.69 17.99
C LYS A 234 1.24 -10.75 17.81
N LEU A 235 0.60 -9.61 18.02
CA LEU A 235 -0.84 -9.38 17.98
C LEU A 235 -1.13 -8.06 17.24
N CYS A 236 -0.19 -7.59 16.40
CA CYS A 236 -0.35 -6.28 15.77
C CYS A 236 -1.51 -6.32 14.77
N TRP A 237 -2.27 -5.22 14.69
CA TRP A 237 -3.48 -5.13 13.86
C TRP A 237 -4.62 -6.09 14.23
N CYS A 238 -4.62 -6.72 15.41
CA CYS A 238 -5.79 -7.44 15.94
C CYS A 238 -6.86 -6.46 16.46
N ARG A 239 -7.59 -5.82 15.53
CA ARG A 239 -8.54 -4.73 15.83
C ARG A 239 -9.74 -5.12 16.70
N ASN A 240 -10.00 -6.41 16.89
CA ASN A 240 -11.09 -6.92 17.74
C ASN A 240 -10.63 -7.34 19.14
N LEU A 241 -9.32 -7.45 19.38
CA LEU A 241 -8.77 -7.89 20.66
C LEU A 241 -8.93 -6.79 21.71
N LYS A 242 -9.78 -7.05 22.72
CA LYS A 242 -10.13 -6.05 23.76
C LYS A 242 -9.36 -6.20 25.07
N MET A 243 -8.87 -7.39 25.39
CA MET A 243 -8.18 -7.69 26.64
C MET A 243 -7.12 -8.77 26.41
N LEU A 244 -6.08 -8.74 27.23
CA LEU A 244 -5.11 -9.83 27.36
C LEU A 244 -5.49 -10.71 28.56
N PRO A 245 -5.18 -12.03 28.54
CA PRO A 245 -5.55 -12.97 29.60
C PRO A 245 -4.69 -12.75 30.86
N VAL A 246 -5.19 -13.19 32.02
CA VAL A 246 -4.50 -12.99 33.32
C VAL A 246 -3.23 -13.83 33.43
N CYS A 247 -3.19 -14.98 32.75
CA CYS A 247 -2.02 -15.85 32.66
C CYS A 247 -0.80 -15.24 31.92
N MET A 248 -0.90 -14.03 31.35
CA MET A 248 0.24 -13.36 30.70
C MET A 248 1.47 -13.26 31.61
N LYS A 249 1.28 -13.13 32.92
CA LYS A 249 2.35 -13.12 33.95
C LYS A 249 3.22 -14.39 33.95
N ASP A 250 2.71 -15.51 33.43
CA ASP A 250 3.37 -16.82 33.46
C ASP A 250 4.36 -16.99 32.28
N LEU A 251 4.32 -16.07 31.30
CA LEU A 251 5.22 -16.05 30.13
C LEU A 251 6.60 -15.46 30.46
N VAL A 252 7.25 -15.94 31.52
CA VAL A 252 8.47 -15.34 32.11
C VAL A 252 9.69 -15.22 31.17
N ASN A 253 9.71 -15.97 30.06
CA ASN A 253 10.75 -15.88 29.02
C ASN A 253 10.40 -14.94 27.85
N LEU A 254 9.25 -14.27 27.92
CA LEU A 254 8.79 -13.37 26.87
C LEU A 254 9.72 -12.17 26.76
N ARG A 255 10.19 -11.91 25.55
CA ARG A 255 11.08 -10.79 25.21
C ARG A 255 10.41 -9.76 24.32
N HIS A 256 9.39 -10.16 23.57
CA HIS A 256 8.74 -9.30 22.59
C HIS A 256 7.23 -9.51 22.64
N LEU A 257 6.51 -8.45 23.01
CA LEU A 257 5.05 -8.37 22.97
C LEU A 257 4.63 -7.19 22.10
N ASP A 258 4.10 -7.48 20.92
CA ASP A 258 3.57 -6.47 20.00
C ASP A 258 2.04 -6.50 20.00
N ILE A 259 1.42 -5.45 20.52
CA ILE A 259 -0.04 -5.24 20.60
C ILE A 259 -0.45 -3.92 19.91
N ARG A 260 0.34 -3.44 18.95
CA ARG A 260 -0.01 -2.22 18.17
C ARG A 260 -1.31 -2.41 17.43
N GLU A 261 -2.09 -1.34 17.31
CA GLU A 261 -3.36 -1.35 16.58
C GLU A 261 -4.36 -2.41 17.08
N THR A 262 -4.29 -2.72 18.38
CA THR A 262 -5.31 -3.51 19.11
C THR A 262 -6.25 -2.58 19.88
N ARG A 263 -7.35 -3.12 20.41
CA ARG A 263 -8.29 -2.40 21.29
C ARG A 263 -8.13 -2.80 22.76
N VAL A 264 -6.94 -3.26 23.14
CA VAL A 264 -6.62 -3.59 24.54
C VAL A 264 -6.69 -2.31 25.36
N HIS A 265 -7.62 -2.26 26.31
CA HIS A 265 -7.92 -1.06 27.10
C HIS A 265 -7.41 -1.15 28.55
N VAL A 266 -6.81 -2.27 28.96
CA VAL A 266 -6.17 -2.42 30.27
C VAL A 266 -5.12 -3.53 30.23
N MET A 267 -4.02 -3.36 30.95
CA MET A 267 -3.03 -4.43 31.13
C MET A 267 -3.49 -5.50 32.12
N PRO A 268 -3.16 -6.79 31.87
CA PRO A 268 -3.46 -7.86 32.81
C PRO A 268 -2.57 -7.75 34.05
N LYS A 269 -3.00 -8.41 35.14
CA LYS A 269 -2.25 -8.46 36.40
C LYS A 269 -0.90 -9.15 36.24
N GLY A 270 0.14 -8.59 36.87
CA GLY A 270 1.43 -9.25 37.06
C GLY A 270 2.40 -9.11 35.88
N MET A 271 2.25 -8.08 35.06
CA MET A 271 3.19 -7.75 33.99
C MET A 271 4.63 -7.55 34.51
N SER A 272 4.80 -7.10 35.75
CA SER A 272 6.09 -6.98 36.45
C SER A 272 6.90 -8.28 36.53
N GLN A 273 6.27 -9.44 36.33
CA GLN A 273 6.96 -10.74 36.30
C GLN A 273 7.73 -10.97 35.00
N LEU A 274 7.41 -10.25 33.93
CA LEU A 274 8.04 -10.37 32.61
C LEU A 274 9.38 -9.63 32.55
N LYS A 275 10.30 -9.97 33.45
CA LYS A 275 11.58 -9.25 33.61
C LYS A 275 12.50 -9.30 32.39
N ASN A 276 12.32 -10.27 31.50
CA ASN A 276 13.09 -10.41 30.26
C ASN A 276 12.47 -9.63 29.07
N LEU A 277 11.39 -8.89 29.30
CA LEU A 277 10.67 -8.19 28.24
C LEU A 277 11.52 -7.03 27.72
N GLN A 278 11.90 -7.10 26.45
CA GLN A 278 12.74 -6.12 25.76
C GLN A 278 11.92 -5.21 24.85
N PHE A 279 10.78 -5.69 24.35
CA PHE A 279 9.89 -4.92 23.50
C PHE A 279 8.45 -5.07 23.99
N LEU A 280 7.82 -3.95 24.30
CA LEU A 280 6.41 -3.84 24.61
C LEU A 280 5.86 -2.64 23.85
N SER A 281 4.98 -2.88 22.88
CA SER A 281 4.52 -1.79 22.04
C SER A 281 3.60 -0.80 22.74
N ASN A 282 2.72 -1.29 23.62
CA ASN A 282 1.77 -0.46 24.35
C ASN A 282 1.71 -0.91 25.81
N TYR A 283 1.55 0.02 26.74
CA TYR A 283 1.24 -0.21 28.14
C TYR A 283 -0.01 0.61 28.50
N VAL A 284 -1.09 -0.04 28.92
CA VAL A 284 -2.35 0.65 29.25
C VAL A 284 -2.58 0.60 30.76
N VAL A 285 -2.51 1.77 31.39
CA VAL A 285 -2.65 1.95 32.83
C VAL A 285 -4.10 1.73 33.24
N GLY A 286 -4.34 0.83 34.18
CA GLY A 286 -5.66 0.57 34.72
C GLY A 286 -5.91 1.25 36.07
N LYS A 287 -7.18 1.20 36.52
CA LYS A 287 -7.64 1.80 37.78
C LYS A 287 -7.33 0.98 39.03
N ARG A 288 -6.88 -0.27 38.89
CA ARG A 288 -6.70 -1.21 40.01
C ARG A 288 -5.22 -1.35 40.33
N GLU A 289 -4.87 -1.59 41.59
CA GLU A 289 -3.47 -1.75 42.02
C GLU A 289 -2.67 -2.78 41.19
N GLU A 290 -3.34 -3.80 40.67
CA GLU A 290 -2.73 -4.86 39.86
C GLU A 290 -2.36 -4.47 38.42
N ASN A 291 -2.70 -3.26 37.97
CA ASN A 291 -2.42 -2.76 36.62
C ASN A 291 -1.99 -1.28 36.58
N LYS A 292 -1.42 -0.79 37.69
CA LYS A 292 -0.85 0.57 37.82
C LYS A 292 0.55 0.69 37.23
N MET A 293 1.12 1.90 37.29
CA MET A 293 2.46 2.22 36.80
C MET A 293 3.60 1.44 37.48
N THR A 294 3.38 0.92 38.69
CA THR A 294 4.33 0.05 39.41
C THR A 294 4.75 -1.17 38.60
N GLU A 295 3.83 -1.76 37.84
CA GLU A 295 4.10 -2.94 37.02
C GLU A 295 5.02 -2.59 35.84
N LEU A 296 4.83 -1.43 35.19
CA LEU A 296 5.73 -0.91 34.15
C LEU A 296 7.13 -0.58 34.70
N GLY A 297 7.20 -0.08 35.93
CA GLY A 297 8.44 0.21 36.63
C GLY A 297 9.43 -0.97 36.70
N ALA A 298 8.91 -2.18 36.85
CA ALA A 298 9.71 -3.40 36.93
C ALA A 298 10.33 -3.84 35.59
N LEU A 299 9.81 -3.36 34.46
CA LEU A 299 10.27 -3.70 33.11
C LEU A 299 11.46 -2.82 32.70
N ALA A 300 12.63 -3.08 33.27
CA ALA A 300 13.81 -2.21 33.12
C ALA A 300 14.43 -2.26 31.71
N ASP A 301 14.46 -3.43 31.08
CA ASP A 301 15.20 -3.68 29.83
C ASP A 301 14.40 -3.35 28.56
N LEU A 302 13.36 -2.51 28.66
CA LEU A 302 12.54 -2.11 27.51
C LEU A 302 13.34 -1.25 26.53
N GLN A 303 13.16 -1.54 25.24
CA GLN A 303 13.87 -0.93 24.14
C GLN A 303 12.90 -0.45 23.05
N GLN A 304 13.43 0.38 22.14
CA GLN A 304 12.75 0.85 20.93
C GLN A 304 11.57 1.80 21.24
N SER A 305 10.35 1.45 20.82
CA SER A 305 9.16 2.30 20.93
C SER A 305 8.18 1.72 21.94
N ILE A 306 7.63 2.59 22.80
CA ILE A 306 6.55 2.25 23.72
C ILE A 306 5.48 3.34 23.72
N SER A 307 4.21 2.93 23.74
CA SER A 307 3.05 3.79 23.92
C SER A 307 2.41 3.54 25.28
N ILE A 308 2.41 4.54 26.16
CA ILE A 308 1.73 4.49 27.45
C ILE A 308 0.37 5.18 27.30
N ALA A 309 -0.71 4.43 27.50
CA ALA A 309 -2.09 4.90 27.39
C ALA A 309 -2.83 4.75 28.72
N GLY A 310 -3.97 5.41 28.86
CA GLY A 310 -4.77 5.36 30.09
C GLY A 310 -4.20 6.22 31.21
N LEU A 311 -3.40 7.25 30.88
CA LEU A 311 -2.73 8.10 31.86
C LEU A 311 -3.70 8.91 32.73
N GLU A 312 -4.94 9.08 32.31
CA GLU A 312 -6.03 9.63 33.13
C GLU A 312 -6.35 8.81 34.39
N ASN A 313 -5.89 7.55 34.46
CA ASN A 313 -6.03 6.69 35.63
C ASN A 313 -4.91 6.88 36.67
N VAL A 314 -3.85 7.65 36.35
CA VAL A 314 -2.73 7.90 37.27
C VAL A 314 -3.13 8.96 38.29
N VAL A 315 -3.07 8.61 39.58
CA VAL A 315 -3.66 9.45 40.63
C VAL A 315 -2.78 10.64 41.01
N ASN A 316 -1.46 10.49 40.96
CA ASN A 316 -0.51 11.53 41.36
C ASN A 316 0.89 11.27 40.81
N SER A 317 1.78 12.25 41.04
CA SER A 317 3.19 12.20 40.63
C SER A 317 3.99 11.06 41.26
N SER A 318 3.63 10.60 42.47
CA SER A 318 4.32 9.47 43.12
C SER A 318 4.04 8.14 42.39
N GLU A 319 2.82 7.92 41.91
CA GLU A 319 2.48 6.77 41.08
C GLU A 319 3.18 6.84 39.72
N ALA A 320 3.17 8.02 39.08
CA ALA A 320 3.88 8.24 37.81
C ALA A 320 5.39 7.95 37.92
N TRP A 321 6.02 8.37 39.01
CA TRP A 321 7.44 8.14 39.28
C TRP A 321 7.81 6.64 39.35
N MET A 322 6.89 5.78 39.80
CA MET A 322 7.12 4.34 39.87
C MET A 322 7.33 3.70 38.49
N ALA A 323 6.96 4.37 37.39
CA ALA A 323 7.21 3.92 36.03
C ALA A 323 8.71 3.85 35.68
N ARG A 324 9.53 4.64 36.36
CA ARG A 324 10.99 4.72 36.17
C ARG A 324 11.39 4.92 34.70
N MET A 325 10.69 5.81 33.99
CA MET A 325 10.91 6.04 32.55
C MET A 325 12.30 6.57 32.23
N PHE A 326 12.90 7.33 33.14
CA PHE A 326 14.26 7.84 33.00
C PHE A 326 15.31 6.72 33.00
N ASP A 327 15.06 5.60 33.69
CA ASP A 327 16.02 4.49 33.80
C ASP A 327 16.04 3.61 32.54
N LYS A 328 15.08 3.78 31.62
CA LYS A 328 14.89 2.93 30.42
C LYS A 328 15.61 3.53 29.22
N ASP A 329 16.94 3.46 29.24
CA ASP A 329 17.84 4.09 28.26
C ASP A 329 17.76 3.52 26.83
N GLY A 330 17.19 2.32 26.68
CA GLY A 330 16.93 1.66 25.40
C GLY A 330 15.72 2.19 24.63
N ILE A 331 14.86 3.01 25.25
CA ILE A 331 13.68 3.60 24.61
C ILE A 331 14.10 4.80 23.75
N CYS A 332 13.81 4.73 22.45
CA CYS A 332 14.08 5.80 21.50
C CYS A 332 12.82 6.51 21.00
N SER A 333 11.63 5.94 21.19
CA SER A 333 10.35 6.52 20.78
C SER A 333 9.32 6.34 21.90
N LEU A 334 8.72 7.43 22.38
CA LEU A 334 7.78 7.42 23.48
C LEU A 334 6.47 8.10 23.06
N LYS A 335 5.36 7.39 23.26
CA LYS A 335 4.02 7.95 23.14
C LYS A 335 3.33 7.96 24.50
N LEU A 336 2.81 9.10 24.92
CA LEU A 336 2.00 9.28 26.12
C LEU A 336 0.59 9.68 25.71
N SER A 337 -0.43 8.98 26.21
CA SER A 337 -1.82 9.26 25.84
C SER A 337 -2.79 9.19 27.01
N TRP A 338 -3.64 10.19 27.07
CA TRP A 338 -4.82 10.27 27.93
C TRP A 338 -6.07 10.08 27.06
N LEU A 339 -7.09 9.41 27.60
CA LEU A 339 -8.40 9.39 26.97
C LEU A 339 -9.07 10.77 27.07
N PRO A 340 -9.76 11.23 26.02
CA PRO A 340 -10.57 12.43 26.10
C PRO A 340 -11.70 12.21 27.11
N ASP A 341 -11.78 13.05 28.14
CA ASP A 341 -12.85 13.03 29.13
C ASP A 341 -14.22 13.24 28.45
N GLU A 342 -15.20 12.36 28.69
CA GLU A 342 -16.61 12.63 28.37
C GLU A 342 -17.28 13.46 29.48
N ASP A 343 -16.72 13.45 30.69
CA ASP A 343 -17.22 14.19 31.85
C ASP A 343 -16.24 15.32 32.21
N GLU A 344 -16.72 16.56 32.21
CA GLU A 344 -16.05 17.81 32.61
C GLU A 344 -15.65 17.81 34.10
N ASN A 345 -14.93 16.80 34.57
CA ASN A 345 -14.33 16.83 35.89
C ASN A 345 -13.22 17.88 35.86
N ILE A 346 -13.31 18.87 36.76
CA ILE A 346 -12.27 19.87 36.98
C ILE A 346 -10.98 19.14 37.35
N VAL A 347 -10.10 18.94 36.37
CA VAL A 347 -8.82 18.28 36.55
C VAL A 347 -7.87 19.28 37.21
N ASP A 348 -7.20 18.86 38.28
CA ASP A 348 -6.13 19.67 38.86
C ASP A 348 -4.95 19.71 37.88
N SER A 349 -4.81 20.84 37.19
CA SER A 349 -3.74 21.05 36.22
C SER A 349 -2.35 20.93 36.82
N GLN A 350 -2.16 21.20 38.12
CA GLN A 350 -0.84 21.06 38.74
C GLN A 350 -0.50 19.58 38.89
N THR A 351 -1.46 18.76 39.32
CA THR A 351 -1.29 17.31 39.42
C THR A 351 -0.93 16.68 38.07
N GLU A 352 -1.60 17.05 36.98
CA GLU A 352 -1.28 16.53 35.62
C GLU A 352 0.14 16.95 35.17
N ARG A 353 0.55 18.19 35.47
CA ARG A 353 1.91 18.67 35.20
C ARG A 353 2.96 17.90 36.00
N ASP A 354 2.67 17.60 37.26
CA ASP A 354 3.57 16.85 38.13
C ASP A 354 3.64 15.37 37.70
N ILE A 355 2.55 14.78 37.20
CA ILE A 355 2.54 13.45 36.58
C ILE A 355 3.46 13.43 35.35
N LEU A 356 3.29 14.38 34.44
CA LEU A 356 4.11 14.48 33.23
C LEU A 356 5.59 14.74 33.57
N ASP A 357 5.87 15.51 34.63
CA ASP A 357 7.24 15.72 35.13
C ASP A 357 7.87 14.40 35.59
N LYS A 358 7.14 13.55 36.31
CA LYS A 358 7.65 12.26 36.78
C LYS A 358 7.68 11.15 35.72
N LEU A 359 7.10 11.40 34.55
CA LEU A 359 7.21 10.54 33.37
C LEU A 359 8.37 10.91 32.44
N GLN A 360 9.27 11.79 32.90
CA GLN A 360 10.44 12.22 32.13
C GLN A 360 11.21 11.00 31.53
N PRO A 361 11.38 10.95 30.19
CA PRO A 361 12.11 9.88 29.51
C PRO A 361 13.62 10.07 29.61
N HIS A 362 14.37 8.98 29.38
CA HIS A 362 15.81 9.06 29.21
C HIS A 362 16.21 9.99 28.04
N THR A 363 17.39 10.61 28.13
CA THR A 363 17.87 11.62 27.16
C THR A 363 18.21 11.06 25.77
N ASN A 364 18.21 9.73 25.61
CA ASN A 364 18.41 9.04 24.33
C ASN A 364 17.20 9.14 23.38
N LEU A 365 16.07 9.68 23.85
CA LEU A 365 14.83 9.77 23.09
C LEU A 365 15.01 10.51 21.75
N LYS A 366 14.43 9.95 20.68
CA LYS A 366 14.42 10.51 19.33
C LYS A 366 13.04 11.00 18.91
N GLU A 367 11.99 10.34 19.36
CA GLU A 367 10.62 10.63 18.98
C GLU A 367 9.75 10.73 20.23
N LEU A 368 8.93 11.77 20.28
CA LEU A 368 8.00 12.00 21.38
C LEU A 368 6.61 12.34 20.84
N GLU A 369 5.61 11.63 21.33
CA GLU A 369 4.21 11.88 21.03
C GLU A 369 3.41 12.04 22.32
N ILE A 370 2.65 13.13 22.44
CA ILE A 370 1.76 13.38 23.58
C ILE A 370 0.35 13.60 23.03
N ARG A 371 -0.61 12.79 23.48
CA ARG A 371 -2.02 12.90 23.07
C ARG A 371 -2.95 13.09 24.26
N GLY A 372 -3.86 14.06 24.17
CA GLY A 372 -4.93 14.24 25.16
C GLY A 372 -4.49 14.81 26.50
N TYR A 373 -3.27 15.35 26.62
CA TYR A 373 -2.77 15.87 27.91
C TYR A 373 -3.73 16.91 28.51
N ARG A 374 -4.06 16.71 29.79
CA ARG A 374 -5.16 17.39 30.49
C ARG A 374 -4.75 18.66 31.23
N GLY A 375 -3.44 18.87 31.41
CA GLY A 375 -2.90 20.05 32.09
C GLY A 375 -2.97 21.33 31.24
N THR A 376 -2.85 22.49 31.90
CA THR A 376 -2.85 23.82 31.25
C THR A 376 -1.47 24.24 30.74
N THR A 377 -0.39 23.65 31.29
CA THR A 377 1.00 23.89 30.88
C THR A 377 1.80 22.59 30.91
N PHE A 378 2.85 22.52 30.09
CA PHE A 378 3.75 21.36 30.01
C PHE A 378 4.92 21.47 30.99
N SER A 379 5.42 20.31 31.44
CA SER A 379 6.64 20.19 32.23
C SER A 379 7.88 20.71 31.48
N ASP A 380 8.81 21.31 32.21
CA ASP A 380 9.94 22.05 31.63
C ASP A 380 10.92 21.16 30.84
N TRP A 381 10.98 19.87 31.18
CA TRP A 381 11.85 18.91 30.50
C TRP A 381 11.53 18.77 28.99
N LEU A 382 10.28 19.01 28.59
CA LEU A 382 9.80 18.81 27.21
C LEU A 382 10.52 19.70 26.19
N GLY A 383 10.93 20.91 26.61
CA GLY A 383 11.72 21.85 25.83
C GLY A 383 13.21 21.86 26.19
N SER A 384 13.68 21.00 27.10
CA SER A 384 15.05 21.09 27.60
C SER A 384 16.10 20.75 26.53
N SER A 385 17.14 21.59 26.41
CA SER A 385 18.31 21.37 25.55
C SER A 385 19.11 20.11 25.90
N SER A 386 18.83 19.48 27.05
CA SER A 386 19.37 18.16 27.44
C SER A 386 18.98 17.06 26.46
N TYR A 387 17.83 17.18 25.79
CA TYR A 387 17.34 16.20 24.80
C TYR A 387 17.96 16.41 23.42
N ARG A 388 19.24 16.03 23.30
CA ARG A 388 20.03 16.27 22.07
C ARG A 388 19.60 15.43 20.87
N ASN A 389 18.85 14.36 21.09
CA ASN A 389 18.51 13.38 20.06
C ASN A 389 17.08 13.47 19.53
N ILE A 390 16.21 14.27 20.16
CA ILE A 390 14.82 14.40 19.71
C ILE A 390 14.79 15.05 18.33
N THR A 391 14.28 14.31 17.35
CA THR A 391 14.11 14.74 15.95
C THR A 391 12.63 14.94 15.60
N TYR A 392 11.71 14.32 16.35
CA TYR A 392 10.28 14.34 16.06
C TYR A 392 9.47 14.60 17.33
N VAL A 393 8.57 15.58 17.28
CA VAL A 393 7.61 15.87 18.36
C VAL A 393 6.20 16.00 17.77
N TRP A 394 5.25 15.28 18.34
CA TRP A 394 3.83 15.34 17.98
C TRP A 394 2.98 15.59 19.22
N LEU A 395 2.28 16.73 19.25
CA LEU A 395 1.36 17.10 20.31
C LEU A 395 -0.06 17.16 19.74
N ASP A 396 -1.00 16.39 20.31
CA ASP A 396 -2.36 16.28 19.80
C ASP A 396 -3.40 16.30 20.92
N GLY A 397 -4.46 17.09 20.78
CA GLY A 397 -5.62 17.04 21.66
C GLY A 397 -5.35 17.56 23.08
N CYS A 398 -4.34 18.41 23.27
CA CYS A 398 -4.02 19.03 24.55
C CYS A 398 -4.93 20.24 24.79
N ARG A 399 -6.25 20.01 24.89
CA ARG A 399 -7.29 21.05 24.75
C ARG A 399 -7.21 22.17 25.79
N ASN A 400 -6.85 21.82 27.02
CA ASN A 400 -6.74 22.75 28.15
C ASN A 400 -5.42 23.55 28.15
N CYS A 401 -4.43 23.15 27.34
CA CYS A 401 -3.15 23.83 27.30
C CYS A 401 -3.33 25.25 26.74
N CYS A 402 -2.97 26.25 27.54
CA CYS A 402 -3.01 27.66 27.13
C CYS A 402 -1.67 28.18 26.63
N MET A 403 -0.59 27.41 26.81
CA MET A 403 0.77 27.74 26.35
C MET A 403 1.47 26.53 25.74
N LEU A 404 2.26 26.77 24.68
CA LEU A 404 3.12 25.75 24.08
C LEU A 404 4.44 25.59 24.86
N PRO A 405 5.07 24.40 24.83
CA PRO A 405 6.38 24.19 25.44
C PRO A 405 7.52 24.82 24.63
N SER A 406 8.66 25.06 25.27
CA SER A 406 9.87 25.68 24.69
C SER A 406 10.65 24.77 23.74
N LEU A 407 9.98 24.28 22.70
CA LEU A 407 10.52 23.31 21.75
C LEU A 407 11.63 23.88 20.86
N GLY A 408 11.76 25.22 20.77
CA GLY A 408 12.82 25.88 20.02
C GLY A 408 14.23 25.56 20.50
N GLN A 409 14.39 25.14 21.76
CA GLN A 409 15.68 24.79 22.37
C GLN A 409 16.16 23.37 22.05
N LEU A 410 15.34 22.54 21.38
CA LEU A 410 15.72 21.18 21.01
C LEU A 410 16.70 21.17 19.83
N PRO A 411 17.98 20.79 20.02
CA PRO A 411 19.05 21.05 19.05
C PRO A 411 19.03 20.13 17.82
N SER A 412 18.22 19.08 17.84
CA SER A 412 18.09 18.11 16.74
C SER A 412 16.68 18.00 16.17
N LEU A 413 15.74 18.83 16.64
CA LEU A 413 14.34 18.76 16.21
C LEU A 413 14.22 19.07 14.71
N LYS A 414 13.60 18.16 13.96
CA LYS A 414 13.38 18.26 12.51
C LYS A 414 11.91 18.37 12.16
N HIS A 415 11.05 17.67 12.88
CA HIS A 415 9.61 17.60 12.59
C HIS A 415 8.82 17.92 13.83
N LEU A 416 7.93 18.90 13.73
CA LEU A 416 7.06 19.33 14.80
C LEU A 416 5.61 19.44 14.32
N THR A 417 4.73 18.70 14.96
CA THR A 417 3.30 18.71 14.68
C THR A 417 2.50 19.03 15.95
N ILE A 418 1.63 20.03 15.86
CA ILE A 418 0.80 20.54 16.96
C ILE A 418 -0.66 20.57 16.47
N LEU A 419 -1.52 19.77 17.10
CA LEU A 419 -2.89 19.52 16.64
C LEU A 419 -3.90 19.66 17.79
N ASN A 420 -5.09 20.17 17.49
CA ASN A 420 -6.25 20.14 18.39
C ASN A 420 -5.98 20.82 19.77
N PHE A 421 -5.41 22.03 19.75
CA PHE A 421 -5.20 22.86 20.93
C PHE A 421 -6.30 23.94 21.00
N GLU A 422 -7.20 23.82 21.98
CA GLU A 422 -8.41 24.66 22.04
C GLU A 422 -8.20 25.95 22.86
N SER A 423 -7.21 26.01 23.75
CA SER A 423 -7.01 27.16 24.68
C SER A 423 -5.83 28.08 24.34
N VAL A 424 -4.97 27.71 23.38
CA VAL A 424 -3.80 28.53 23.01
C VAL A 424 -4.26 29.76 22.23
N GLU A 425 -4.08 30.94 22.82
CA GLU A 425 -4.42 32.20 22.15
C GLU A 425 -3.23 32.83 21.41
N ILE A 426 -2.03 32.72 21.96
CA ILE A 426 -0.83 33.37 21.43
C ILE A 426 0.27 32.32 21.38
N VAL A 427 0.98 32.25 20.25
CA VAL A 427 2.26 31.54 20.15
C VAL A 427 3.37 32.59 20.19
N GLY A 428 4.05 32.68 21.32
CA GLY A 428 5.02 33.72 21.63
C GLY A 428 6.43 33.21 21.98
N ALA A 429 7.15 34.00 22.77
CA ALA A 429 8.54 33.74 23.16
C ALA A 429 8.73 32.37 23.85
N GLU A 430 7.70 31.92 24.59
CA GLU A 430 7.67 30.64 25.31
C GLU A 430 7.88 29.43 24.41
N PHE A 431 7.48 29.52 23.13
CA PHE A 431 7.65 28.45 22.15
C PHE A 431 9.11 28.30 21.70
N TYR A 432 9.87 29.39 21.72
CA TYR A 432 11.27 29.42 21.28
C TYR A 432 12.23 29.13 22.43
N PHE A 433 11.98 29.69 23.61
CA PHE A 433 12.87 29.62 24.76
C PHE A 433 12.12 29.53 26.10
N TYR A 434 12.83 29.01 27.09
CA TYR A 434 12.40 29.06 28.49
C TYR A 434 12.66 30.45 29.09
N GLN A 435 11.68 31.00 29.83
CA GLN A 435 11.77 32.30 30.47
C GLN A 435 12.98 32.35 31.44
N ASN A 436 13.84 33.36 31.30
CA ASN A 436 15.06 33.66 32.09
C ASN A 436 16.41 33.11 31.62
N ASP A 437 16.51 32.46 30.46
CA ASP A 437 17.82 32.07 29.92
C ASP A 437 18.36 33.14 28.96
N GLU A 438 18.82 34.28 29.50
CA GLU A 438 19.57 35.32 28.76
C GLU A 438 20.87 34.77 28.11
N SER A 439 21.21 33.50 28.33
CA SER A 439 22.37 32.83 27.75
C SER A 439 22.13 32.14 26.39
N CYS A 440 20.90 32.10 25.88
CA CYS A 440 20.59 31.43 24.60
C CYS A 440 21.05 32.27 23.38
N LEU A 441 22.35 32.27 23.10
CA LEU A 441 22.97 32.75 21.85
C LEU A 441 22.67 31.84 20.64
N GLU A 442 22.00 30.70 20.85
CA GLU A 442 21.70 29.73 19.78
C GLU A 442 20.38 30.06 19.09
N THR A 443 20.39 29.95 17.75
CA THR A 443 19.19 30.10 16.93
C THR A 443 18.18 29.01 17.29
N PRO A 444 16.94 29.35 17.71
CA PRO A 444 15.93 28.35 18.00
C PRO A 444 15.58 27.58 16.73
N PHE A 445 15.06 26.36 16.87
CA PHE A 445 14.65 25.51 15.74
C PHE A 445 15.71 25.40 14.62
N SER A 446 17.00 25.38 14.97
CA SER A 446 18.12 25.43 14.02
C SER A 446 18.15 24.30 12.97
N LYS A 447 17.49 23.17 13.26
CA LYS A 447 17.38 22.00 12.37
C LYS A 447 15.95 21.68 11.95
N LEU A 448 14.96 22.50 12.28
CA LEU A 448 13.57 22.22 11.97
C LEU A 448 13.35 22.26 10.45
N GLU A 449 12.84 21.18 9.89
CA GLU A 449 12.58 20.97 8.46
C GLU A 449 11.07 21.05 8.15
N SER A 450 10.21 20.60 9.06
CA SER A 450 8.74 20.60 8.88
C SER A 450 8.03 21.05 10.16
N LEU A 451 7.07 21.97 10.01
CA LEU A 451 6.23 22.51 11.07
C LEU A 451 4.75 22.47 10.66
N SER A 452 3.91 21.87 11.50
CA SER A 452 2.48 21.75 11.26
C SER A 452 1.65 22.21 12.47
N PHE A 453 0.75 23.15 12.23
CA PHE A 453 -0.32 23.55 13.16
C PHE A 453 -1.67 23.16 12.56
N SER A 454 -2.52 22.45 13.30
CA SER A 454 -3.90 22.18 12.86
C SER A 454 -4.91 22.28 13.99
N SER A 455 -6.12 22.76 13.66
CA SER A 455 -7.27 22.79 14.58
C SER A 455 -6.93 23.54 15.86
N MET A 456 -6.51 24.81 15.73
CA MET A 456 -6.24 25.71 16.85
C MET A 456 -7.29 26.84 16.87
N PRO A 457 -8.51 26.60 17.37
CA PRO A 457 -9.64 27.50 17.22
C PRO A 457 -9.50 28.86 17.90
N CYS A 458 -8.73 28.95 18.99
CA CYS A 458 -8.52 30.18 19.76
C CYS A 458 -7.23 30.93 19.41
N TRP A 459 -6.40 30.40 18.50
CA TRP A 459 -5.09 30.98 18.20
C TRP A 459 -5.24 32.28 17.42
N LYS A 460 -4.97 33.40 18.08
CA LYS A 460 -5.14 34.78 17.58
C LYS A 460 -3.88 35.34 16.94
N GLU A 461 -2.70 35.07 17.51
CA GLU A 461 -1.47 35.77 17.12
C GLU A 461 -0.25 34.85 17.14
N TRP A 462 0.61 34.95 16.12
CA TRP A 462 1.94 34.35 16.11
C TRP A 462 3.01 35.44 16.26
N ARG A 463 3.58 35.57 17.46
CA ARG A 463 4.67 36.52 17.72
C ARG A 463 5.99 35.90 17.28
N SER A 464 6.37 36.17 16.05
CA SER A 464 7.68 35.80 15.53
C SER A 464 8.77 36.69 16.12
N MET A 465 9.96 36.12 16.35
CA MET A 465 11.14 36.91 16.72
C MET A 465 11.71 37.66 15.52
N GLU A 466 12.35 38.79 15.76
CA GLU A 466 13.07 39.56 14.72
C GLU A 466 14.26 38.78 14.12
N PHE A 467 14.76 37.77 14.84
CA PHE A 467 15.84 36.89 14.41
C PHE A 467 15.31 35.64 13.71
N ASN A 468 15.99 35.18 12.66
CA ASN A 468 15.62 34.02 11.81
C ASN A 468 15.45 32.71 12.59
N ALA A 469 14.33 32.54 13.28
CA ALA A 469 14.03 31.39 14.13
C ALA A 469 13.90 30.08 13.34
N PHE A 470 13.76 30.12 12.02
CA PHE A 470 13.49 28.93 11.19
C PHE A 470 14.44 28.85 9.99
N PRO A 471 15.76 28.71 10.19
CA PRO A 471 16.73 28.80 9.09
C PRO A 471 16.62 27.65 8.07
N ARG A 472 16.11 26.48 8.49
CA ARG A 472 16.04 25.25 7.68
C ARG A 472 14.62 24.76 7.37
N LEU A 473 13.60 25.52 7.76
CA LEU A 473 12.22 25.11 7.58
C LEU A 473 11.89 25.03 6.10
N ARG A 474 11.51 23.83 5.63
CA ARG A 474 11.15 23.53 4.23
C ARG A 474 9.66 23.46 4.04
N GLU A 475 8.94 23.00 5.05
CA GLU A 475 7.51 22.78 4.98
C GLU A 475 6.78 23.44 6.15
N LEU A 476 5.78 24.26 5.84
CA LEU A 476 4.90 24.87 6.83
C LEU A 476 3.44 24.58 6.48
N TYR A 477 2.75 23.91 7.40
CA TYR A 477 1.33 23.57 7.29
C TYR A 477 0.55 24.27 8.40
N ILE A 478 -0.47 25.04 8.04
CA ILE A 478 -1.39 25.69 8.98
C ILE A 478 -2.82 25.38 8.54
N ARG A 479 -3.60 24.70 9.38
CA ARG A 479 -4.95 24.27 9.02
C ARG A 479 -5.95 24.55 10.13
N LYS A 480 -7.18 24.96 9.78
CA LYS A 480 -8.28 25.11 10.75
C LYS A 480 -7.89 26.01 11.94
N CYS A 481 -7.34 27.18 11.63
CA CYS A 481 -6.94 28.20 12.61
C CYS A 481 -7.73 29.50 12.30
N PRO A 482 -9.04 29.53 12.58
CA PRO A 482 -9.96 30.52 12.02
C PRO A 482 -9.73 31.96 12.50
N VAL A 483 -9.28 32.15 13.75
CA VAL A 483 -9.10 33.48 14.37
C VAL A 483 -7.65 33.99 14.31
N LEU A 484 -6.77 33.29 13.58
CA LEU A 484 -5.36 33.66 13.46
C LEU A 484 -5.25 34.95 12.64
N ARG A 485 -4.70 36.00 13.25
CA ARG A 485 -4.51 37.34 12.68
C ARG A 485 -3.04 37.67 12.51
N GLY A 486 -2.78 38.70 11.71
CA GLY A 486 -1.45 39.24 11.46
C GLY A 486 -0.70 38.46 10.39
N ASP A 487 0.62 38.58 10.42
CA ASP A 487 1.51 38.05 9.39
C ASP A 487 2.25 36.81 9.92
N LEU A 488 2.54 35.88 9.02
CA LEU A 488 3.44 34.76 9.31
C LEU A 488 4.89 35.24 9.54
N PRO A 489 5.77 34.41 10.16
CA PRO A 489 7.19 34.72 10.27
C PRO A 489 7.79 35.22 8.95
N ASN A 490 8.27 36.47 8.95
CA ASN A 490 8.54 37.21 7.71
C ASN A 490 9.68 36.65 6.86
N ASN A 491 10.67 35.97 7.44
CA ASN A 491 11.84 35.47 6.71
C ASN A 491 12.01 33.95 6.86
N LEU A 492 11.67 33.21 5.80
CA LEU A 492 11.77 31.75 5.74
C LEU A 492 12.62 31.34 4.53
N PRO A 493 13.96 31.45 4.61
CA PRO A 493 14.84 31.37 3.45
C PRO A 493 14.85 30.00 2.76
N SER A 494 14.57 28.93 3.51
CA SER A 494 14.60 27.54 3.03
C SER A 494 13.21 26.97 2.70
N LEU A 495 12.15 27.76 2.82
CA LEU A 495 10.78 27.27 2.69
C LEU A 495 10.48 26.90 1.23
N GLN A 496 10.09 25.64 1.03
CA GLN A 496 9.78 25.03 -0.27
C GLN A 496 8.27 24.85 -0.45
N SER A 497 7.57 24.46 0.62
CA SER A 497 6.13 24.17 0.60
C SER A 497 5.42 24.94 1.70
N LEU A 498 4.41 25.72 1.32
CA LEU A 498 3.52 26.42 2.25
C LEU A 498 2.08 26.01 1.99
N LYS A 499 1.40 25.53 3.02
CA LYS A 499 0.00 25.12 2.96
C LYS A 499 -0.81 25.75 4.07
N ILE A 500 -1.80 26.55 3.70
CA ILE A 500 -2.70 27.25 4.63
C ILE A 500 -4.14 26.89 4.27
N GLU A 501 -4.88 26.27 5.18
CA GLU A 501 -6.26 25.86 4.95
C GLU A 501 -7.19 26.34 6.07
N GLU A 502 -8.36 26.89 5.75
CA GLU A 502 -9.41 27.22 6.74
C GLU A 502 -8.89 28.19 7.85
N CYS A 503 -8.23 29.30 7.47
CA CYS A 503 -7.60 30.27 8.39
C CYS A 503 -8.12 31.72 8.21
N ASP A 504 -9.45 31.91 8.33
CA ASP A 504 -10.22 33.04 7.78
C ASP A 504 -9.74 34.47 8.10
N GLU A 505 -9.14 34.72 9.27
CA GLU A 505 -8.73 36.08 9.71
C GLU A 505 -7.28 36.46 9.37
N LEU A 506 -6.54 35.60 8.67
CA LEU A 506 -5.12 35.83 8.36
C LEU A 506 -4.96 36.91 7.27
N SER A 507 -4.23 38.00 7.57
CA SER A 507 -4.07 39.16 6.67
C SER A 507 -3.02 38.96 5.58
N CYS A 508 -1.82 38.50 5.94
CA CYS A 508 -0.75 38.18 4.99
C CYS A 508 -0.34 36.71 5.15
N CYS A 509 -0.62 35.92 4.12
CA CYS A 509 -0.42 34.48 4.14
C CYS A 509 0.89 34.02 3.48
N VAL A 510 1.63 34.93 2.81
CA VAL A 510 2.87 34.58 2.09
C VAL A 510 4.08 35.31 2.70
N PRO A 511 4.98 34.58 3.39
CA PRO A 511 6.21 35.14 3.95
C PRO A 511 7.29 35.34 2.85
N ARG A 512 8.38 36.04 3.16
CA ARG A 512 9.54 36.14 2.27
C ARG A 512 10.25 34.78 2.19
N ALA A 513 9.93 34.02 1.15
CA ALA A 513 10.40 32.66 0.92
C ALA A 513 10.95 32.50 -0.51
N PRO A 514 12.23 32.81 -0.77
CA PRO A 514 12.81 32.78 -2.12
C PRO A 514 12.91 31.37 -2.72
N ALA A 515 12.88 30.32 -1.89
CA ALA A 515 12.98 28.93 -2.30
C ALA A 515 11.61 28.24 -2.52
N ILE A 516 10.49 28.99 -2.46
CA ILE A 516 9.16 28.40 -2.50
C ILE A 516 8.85 27.82 -3.88
N THR A 517 8.47 26.54 -3.91
CA THR A 517 8.11 25.81 -5.12
C THR A 517 6.63 25.40 -5.14
N SER A 518 6.04 25.21 -3.97
CA SER A 518 4.63 24.79 -3.81
C SER A 518 3.90 25.71 -2.84
N LEU A 519 2.76 26.24 -3.27
CA LEU A 519 1.89 27.11 -2.47
C LEU A 519 0.44 26.61 -2.56
N SER A 520 -0.16 26.27 -1.42
CA SER A 520 -1.56 25.81 -1.34
C SER A 520 -2.33 26.63 -0.31
N ILE A 521 -3.27 27.47 -0.75
CA ILE A 521 -3.98 28.40 0.13
C ILE A 521 -5.49 28.27 -0.04
N SER A 522 -6.20 28.07 1.07
CA SER A 522 -7.66 27.97 1.12
C SER A 522 -8.25 28.97 2.11
N GLY A 523 -9.18 29.78 1.65
CA GLY A 523 -10.02 30.64 2.50
C GLY A 523 -10.58 31.88 1.81
N LYS A 524 -11.45 32.59 2.55
CA LYS A 524 -12.30 33.69 2.06
C LYS A 524 -11.56 34.90 1.49
N HIS A 525 -10.50 35.35 2.17
CA HIS A 525 -9.77 36.60 1.88
C HIS A 525 -8.30 36.36 1.54
N GLN A 526 -7.75 35.21 1.92
CA GLN A 526 -6.34 34.87 1.81
C GLN A 526 -5.89 34.77 0.36
N VAL A 527 -6.76 34.28 -0.54
CA VAL A 527 -6.41 34.18 -1.96
C VAL A 527 -6.14 35.56 -2.58
N GLY A 528 -6.83 36.62 -2.13
CA GLY A 528 -6.53 37.99 -2.55
C GLY A 528 -5.11 38.41 -2.15
N SER A 529 -4.71 38.09 -0.92
CA SER A 529 -3.34 38.30 -0.42
C SER A 529 -2.30 37.50 -1.22
N VAL A 530 -2.63 36.28 -1.67
CA VAL A 530 -1.73 35.50 -2.54
C VAL A 530 -1.51 36.18 -3.88
N VAL A 531 -2.58 36.65 -4.51
CA VAL A 531 -2.46 37.35 -5.79
C VAL A 531 -1.62 38.62 -5.63
N GLU A 532 -1.84 39.38 -4.56
CA GLU A 532 -1.04 40.56 -4.23
C GLU A 532 0.45 40.22 -3.94
N ALA A 533 0.70 39.12 -3.22
CA ALA A 533 2.05 38.64 -2.94
C ALA A 533 2.76 38.22 -4.24
N ILE A 534 2.06 37.52 -5.13
CA ILE A 534 2.57 37.14 -6.45
C ILE A 534 2.94 38.38 -7.26
N THR A 535 2.08 39.41 -7.29
CA THR A 535 2.36 40.66 -8.01
C THR A 535 3.55 41.44 -7.42
N ASN A 536 3.73 41.43 -6.10
CA ASN A 536 4.71 42.27 -5.42
C ASN A 536 6.09 41.60 -5.21
N THR A 537 6.13 40.29 -4.99
CA THR A 537 7.36 39.58 -4.57
C THR A 537 8.02 38.77 -5.66
N GLN A 538 7.35 38.58 -6.81
CA GLN A 538 7.76 37.70 -7.90
C GLN A 538 8.32 36.37 -7.39
N LEU A 539 7.42 35.44 -7.05
CA LEU A 539 7.76 34.09 -6.58
C LEU A 539 8.42 33.24 -7.69
N THR A 540 9.63 33.58 -8.12
CA THR A 540 10.29 33.09 -9.34
C THR A 540 10.60 31.61 -9.38
N CYS A 541 10.50 30.92 -8.25
CA CYS A 541 10.74 29.48 -8.11
C CYS A 541 9.43 28.68 -8.01
N LEU A 542 8.27 29.33 -7.95
CA LEU A 542 6.99 28.68 -7.73
C LEU A 542 6.61 27.82 -8.94
N THR A 543 6.50 26.50 -8.76
CA THR A 543 6.12 25.55 -9.81
C THR A 543 4.68 25.08 -9.67
N SER A 544 4.13 25.06 -8.45
CA SER A 544 2.75 24.62 -8.19
C SER A 544 2.01 25.63 -7.30
N LEU A 545 0.81 26.02 -7.75
CA LEU A 545 -0.09 26.93 -7.04
C LEU A 545 -1.48 26.30 -6.95
N SER A 546 -1.98 26.15 -5.72
CA SER A 546 -3.34 25.72 -5.43
C SER A 546 -4.06 26.79 -4.63
N ILE A 547 -5.17 27.31 -5.15
CA ILE A 547 -6.03 28.29 -4.46
C ILE A 547 -7.44 27.75 -4.31
N SER A 548 -8.06 27.98 -3.15
CA SER A 548 -9.44 27.54 -2.92
C SER A 548 -10.29 28.40 -2.00
N GLY A 549 -11.62 28.31 -2.18
CA GLY A 549 -12.61 28.86 -1.24
C GLY A 549 -12.75 30.39 -1.25
N CYS A 550 -12.49 31.04 -2.39
CA CYS A 550 -12.60 32.51 -2.50
C CYS A 550 -14.07 32.97 -2.41
N SER A 551 -14.41 33.77 -1.40
CA SER A 551 -15.73 34.39 -1.27
C SER A 551 -15.78 35.83 -1.80
N SER A 552 -14.62 36.47 -1.91
CA SER A 552 -14.42 37.82 -2.45
C SER A 552 -14.19 37.78 -3.95
N HIS A 553 -14.46 38.90 -4.61
CA HIS A 553 -14.16 39.09 -6.02
C HIS A 553 -12.65 39.39 -6.15
N ILE A 554 -11.94 38.60 -6.95
CA ILE A 554 -10.48 38.64 -7.06
C ILE A 554 -10.10 38.70 -8.53
N TRP A 555 -9.36 39.74 -8.91
CA TRP A 555 -8.70 39.88 -10.21
C TRP A 555 -7.34 39.22 -10.20
N PHE A 556 -7.17 38.22 -11.06
CA PHE A 556 -5.89 37.54 -11.23
C PHE A 556 -5.29 37.84 -12.62
N PRO A 557 -4.35 38.79 -12.71
CA PRO A 557 -3.66 39.09 -13.97
C PRO A 557 -2.76 37.94 -14.41
N VAL A 558 -2.91 37.51 -15.67
CA VAL A 558 -2.09 36.45 -16.26
C VAL A 558 -0.62 36.87 -16.28
N SER A 559 -0.33 38.15 -16.53
CA SER A 559 1.03 38.68 -16.54
C SER A 559 1.76 38.58 -15.20
N ALA A 560 1.02 38.51 -14.08
CA ALA A 560 1.60 38.39 -12.75
C ALA A 560 1.92 36.94 -12.37
N ILE A 561 1.37 35.95 -13.09
CA ILE A 561 1.60 34.53 -12.78
C ILE A 561 3.11 34.24 -12.84
N PRO A 562 3.72 33.61 -11.81
CA PRO A 562 5.15 33.41 -11.77
C PRO A 562 5.67 32.64 -13.00
N PRO A 563 6.78 33.07 -13.63
CA PRO A 563 7.23 32.50 -14.90
C PRO A 563 7.65 31.03 -14.80
N SER A 564 7.90 30.50 -13.60
CA SER A 564 8.23 29.09 -13.35
C SER A 564 7.00 28.19 -13.15
N LEU A 565 5.78 28.74 -13.07
CA LEU A 565 4.59 27.99 -12.68
C LEU A 565 4.24 26.94 -13.75
N GLN A 566 4.11 25.69 -13.33
CA GLN A 566 3.78 24.54 -14.18
C GLN A 566 2.38 24.02 -13.88
N ASP A 567 1.97 24.05 -12.61
CA ASP A 567 0.69 23.51 -12.15
C ASP A 567 -0.15 24.60 -11.48
N LEU A 568 -1.37 24.80 -11.96
CA LEU A 568 -2.35 25.71 -11.37
C LEU A 568 -3.65 24.97 -11.02
N THR A 569 -4.01 24.96 -9.75
CA THR A 569 -5.24 24.35 -9.23
C THR A 569 -6.13 25.42 -8.59
N ILE A 570 -7.41 25.42 -8.95
CA ILE A 570 -8.41 26.39 -8.50
C ILE A 570 -9.66 25.63 -8.07
N PHE A 571 -10.06 25.75 -6.80
CA PHE A 571 -11.19 25.01 -6.24
C PHE A 571 -12.16 25.91 -5.46
N ASP A 572 -13.46 25.86 -5.78
CA ASP A 572 -14.51 26.64 -5.10
C ASP A 572 -14.23 28.17 -5.05
N CYS A 573 -13.65 28.71 -6.12
CA CYS A 573 -13.36 30.14 -6.32
C CYS A 573 -14.34 30.74 -7.33
N ARG A 574 -15.62 30.89 -6.95
CA ARG A 574 -16.69 31.23 -7.91
C ARG A 574 -16.60 32.65 -8.48
N LYS A 575 -16.10 33.60 -7.69
CA LYS A 575 -15.96 35.02 -8.04
C LYS A 575 -14.54 35.41 -8.50
N LEU A 576 -13.66 34.43 -8.71
CA LEU A 576 -12.34 34.67 -9.28
C LEU A 576 -12.49 34.91 -10.78
N GLU A 577 -11.93 36.00 -11.28
CA GLU A 577 -11.79 36.17 -12.73
C GLU A 577 -10.36 36.60 -13.10
N PHE A 578 -10.03 36.26 -14.34
CA PHE A 578 -8.70 36.43 -14.88
C PHE A 578 -8.66 37.68 -15.76
N GLU A 579 -7.62 38.50 -15.58
CA GLU A 579 -7.33 39.60 -16.49
C GLU A 579 -6.41 39.06 -17.61
N MET A 580 -6.89 39.11 -18.84
CA MET A 580 -6.22 38.54 -20.02
C MET A 580 -5.20 39.54 -20.61
N ASP A 581 -4.27 39.99 -19.77
CA ASP A 581 -3.28 41.03 -20.07
C ASP A 581 -1.98 40.49 -20.71
N GLY A 582 -1.89 39.19 -20.96
CA GLY A 582 -0.71 38.56 -21.54
C GLY A 582 -0.84 37.06 -21.80
N GLN A 583 0.29 36.40 -22.01
CA GLN A 583 0.38 34.94 -22.14
C GLN A 583 1.45 34.38 -21.20
N HIS A 584 1.17 33.24 -20.59
CA HIS A 584 2.09 32.52 -19.74
C HIS A 584 2.49 31.19 -20.39
N HIS A 585 3.81 31.01 -20.59
CA HIS A 585 4.36 29.96 -21.44
C HIS A 585 4.87 28.73 -20.68
N SER A 586 4.89 28.76 -19.34
CA SER A 586 5.44 27.64 -18.55
C SER A 586 4.38 26.70 -18.00
N LEU A 587 3.11 27.14 -17.97
CA LEU A 587 2.01 26.36 -17.40
C LEU A 587 1.72 25.11 -18.25
N GLN A 588 1.74 23.95 -17.61
CA GLN A 588 1.54 22.63 -18.23
C GLN A 588 0.22 21.99 -17.78
N GLU A 589 -0.16 22.13 -16.52
CA GLU A 589 -1.37 21.54 -15.97
C GLU A 589 -2.29 22.60 -15.35
N LEU A 590 -3.57 22.57 -15.74
CA LEU A 590 -4.61 23.45 -15.22
C LEU A 590 -5.79 22.62 -14.69
N TYR A 591 -6.07 22.75 -13.39
CA TYR A 591 -7.20 22.09 -12.72
C TYR A 591 -8.15 23.14 -12.16
N ILE A 592 -9.41 23.11 -12.61
CA ILE A 592 -10.45 24.03 -12.17
C ILE A 592 -11.64 23.22 -11.69
N ARG A 593 -12.11 23.48 -10.46
CA ARG A 593 -13.28 22.81 -9.90
C ARG A 593 -14.21 23.78 -9.19
N SER A 594 -15.50 23.76 -9.52
CA SER A 594 -16.54 24.61 -8.89
C SER A 594 -16.15 26.09 -8.82
N SER A 595 -15.49 26.60 -9.86
CA SER A 595 -14.85 27.92 -9.88
C SER A 595 -15.11 28.65 -11.20
N CYS A 596 -14.80 29.95 -11.24
CA CYS A 596 -14.93 30.79 -12.44
C CYS A 596 -16.36 30.90 -12.99
N ASP A 597 -17.37 30.89 -12.11
CA ASP A 597 -18.79 30.92 -12.48
C ASP A 597 -19.22 32.27 -13.12
N SER A 598 -18.42 33.33 -13.01
CA SER A 598 -18.70 34.61 -13.69
C SER A 598 -18.54 34.53 -15.23
N LEU A 599 -17.84 33.53 -15.76
CA LEU A 599 -17.48 33.46 -17.17
C LEU A 599 -18.46 32.59 -17.97
N ALA A 600 -19.29 33.21 -18.81
CA ALA A 600 -20.15 32.50 -19.76
C ALA A 600 -19.34 31.84 -20.91
N SER A 601 -18.25 32.48 -21.33
CA SER A 601 -17.29 31.96 -22.31
C SER A 601 -15.90 31.85 -21.70
N PHE A 602 -15.32 30.64 -21.73
CA PHE A 602 -14.01 30.38 -21.15
C PHE A 602 -12.91 30.54 -22.20
N SER A 603 -12.30 31.73 -22.26
CA SER A 603 -11.20 32.09 -23.17
C SER A 603 -9.81 32.00 -22.52
N LEU A 604 -9.75 31.62 -21.24
CA LEU A 604 -8.51 31.57 -20.44
C LEU A 604 -7.42 30.70 -21.07
N LEU A 605 -7.80 29.70 -21.87
CA LEU A 605 -6.85 28.82 -22.53
C LEU A 605 -5.96 29.54 -23.55
N ASP A 606 -6.42 30.63 -24.19
CA ASP A 606 -5.61 31.43 -25.12
C ASP A 606 -4.38 32.08 -24.44
N SER A 607 -4.46 32.25 -23.12
CA SER A 607 -3.42 32.80 -22.28
C SER A 607 -2.35 31.77 -21.91
N PHE A 608 -2.57 30.47 -22.15
CA PHE A 608 -1.70 29.37 -21.72
C PHE A 608 -1.34 28.41 -22.88
N PRO A 609 -0.48 28.83 -23.83
CA PRO A 609 -0.24 28.09 -25.08
C PRO A 609 0.43 26.71 -24.92
N ASN A 610 1.14 26.46 -23.81
CA ASN A 610 1.94 25.24 -23.59
C ASN A 610 1.26 24.21 -22.67
N LEU A 611 -0.04 24.36 -22.41
CA LEU A 611 -0.82 23.40 -21.61
C LEU A 611 -0.75 21.99 -22.21
N VAL A 612 -0.53 21.00 -21.35
CA VAL A 612 -0.54 19.57 -21.65
C VAL A 612 -1.82 18.92 -21.15
N ARG A 613 -2.30 19.34 -19.97
CA ARG A 613 -3.51 18.81 -19.33
C ARG A 613 -4.41 19.92 -18.81
N VAL A 614 -5.70 19.81 -19.11
CA VAL A 614 -6.75 20.67 -18.57
C VAL A 614 -7.86 19.80 -17.97
N ASP A 615 -8.24 20.09 -16.74
CA ASP A 615 -9.32 19.42 -16.03
C ASP A 615 -10.30 20.46 -15.46
N ILE A 616 -11.54 20.44 -15.93
CA ILE A 616 -12.60 21.39 -15.54
C ILE A 616 -13.78 20.60 -14.97
N LYS A 617 -14.10 20.82 -13.69
CA LYS A 617 -15.14 20.06 -12.99
C LYS A 617 -16.17 20.97 -12.32
N TYR A 618 -17.46 20.64 -12.42
CA TYR A 618 -18.53 21.29 -11.67
C TYR A 618 -18.61 22.83 -11.88
N CYS A 619 -18.23 23.35 -13.06
CA CYS A 619 -18.38 24.76 -13.42
C CYS A 619 -19.78 24.98 -14.02
N GLY A 620 -20.67 25.65 -13.28
CA GLY A 620 -22.11 25.62 -13.56
C GLY A 620 -22.55 26.55 -14.69
N ASN A 621 -21.98 27.75 -14.76
CA ASN A 621 -22.42 28.81 -15.67
C ASN A 621 -21.68 28.84 -17.02
N MET A 622 -20.66 28.00 -17.18
CA MET A 622 -19.82 28.01 -18.38
C MET A 622 -20.60 27.47 -19.59
N GLU A 623 -20.89 28.33 -20.57
CA GLU A 623 -21.67 27.94 -21.76
C GLU A 623 -20.80 27.47 -22.92
N SER A 624 -19.58 27.99 -23.05
CA SER A 624 -18.68 27.61 -24.15
C SER A 624 -17.22 27.72 -23.75
N ILE A 625 -16.39 26.86 -24.35
CA ILE A 625 -14.93 27.00 -24.32
C ILE A 625 -14.49 27.55 -25.67
N VAL A 626 -13.83 28.71 -25.64
CA VAL A 626 -13.40 29.44 -26.83
C VAL A 626 -11.88 29.49 -26.83
N VAL A 627 -11.29 28.86 -27.85
CA VAL A 627 -9.84 28.89 -28.07
C VAL A 627 -9.60 29.47 -29.46
N SER A 628 -8.96 30.62 -29.49
CA SER A 628 -8.66 31.37 -30.72
C SER A 628 -7.24 31.10 -31.22
N ARG A 629 -6.36 30.59 -30.35
CA ARG A 629 -4.94 30.31 -30.63
C ARG A 629 -4.65 28.81 -30.62
N SER A 630 -3.53 28.40 -31.21
CA SER A 630 -3.17 26.98 -31.20
C SER A 630 -2.63 26.54 -29.83
N LEU A 631 -3.19 25.45 -29.30
CA LEU A 631 -2.76 24.70 -28.13
C LEU A 631 -2.02 23.43 -28.57
N SER A 632 -0.89 23.59 -29.25
CA SER A 632 -0.17 22.47 -29.87
C SER A 632 0.35 21.42 -28.87
N GLY A 633 0.48 21.78 -27.60
CA GLY A 633 0.94 20.88 -26.53
C GLY A 633 -0.17 20.07 -25.84
N LEU A 634 -1.46 20.41 -26.05
CA LEU A 634 -2.55 19.85 -25.26
C LEU A 634 -2.81 18.39 -25.64
N ARG A 635 -2.68 17.48 -24.66
CA ARG A 635 -2.89 16.03 -24.82
C ARG A 635 -4.11 15.52 -24.08
N TYR A 636 -4.45 16.12 -22.95
CA TYR A 636 -5.51 15.66 -22.06
C TYR A 636 -6.50 16.77 -21.76
N LEU A 637 -7.77 16.56 -22.09
CA LEU A 637 -8.86 17.44 -21.71
C LEU A 637 -9.94 16.64 -20.97
N TRP A 638 -10.20 17.02 -19.72
CA TRP A 638 -11.25 16.44 -18.91
C TRP A 638 -12.24 17.54 -18.52
N ILE A 639 -13.51 17.35 -18.87
CA ILE A 639 -14.62 18.19 -18.44
C ILE A 639 -15.65 17.29 -17.74
N LYS A 640 -16.04 17.64 -16.51
CA LYS A 640 -16.99 16.84 -15.72
C LYS A 640 -18.06 17.70 -15.03
N HIS A 641 -19.32 17.32 -15.12
CA HIS A 641 -20.48 17.98 -14.51
C HIS A 641 -20.58 19.49 -14.78
N CYS A 642 -20.33 19.92 -16.02
CA CYS A 642 -20.52 21.32 -16.45
C CYS A 642 -21.87 21.45 -17.16
N GLY A 643 -22.93 21.71 -16.39
CA GLY A 643 -24.32 21.57 -16.85
C GLY A 643 -24.75 22.50 -18.00
N SER A 644 -24.24 23.74 -18.02
CA SER A 644 -24.59 24.73 -19.04
C SER A 644 -23.70 24.70 -20.29
N LEU A 645 -22.72 23.80 -20.37
CA LEU A 645 -21.76 23.76 -21.47
C LEU A 645 -22.44 23.30 -22.77
N LYS A 646 -22.54 24.23 -23.73
CA LYS A 646 -23.18 24.04 -25.04
C LYS A 646 -22.18 23.72 -26.14
N SER A 647 -20.93 24.21 -26.08
CA SER A 647 -19.96 23.97 -27.16
C SER A 647 -18.50 23.97 -26.70
N VAL A 648 -17.72 23.05 -27.30
CA VAL A 648 -16.25 22.94 -27.20
C VAL A 648 -15.59 22.94 -28.58
N SER A 649 -16.34 23.34 -29.61
CA SER A 649 -15.98 23.20 -31.02
C SER A 649 -14.66 23.84 -31.44
N THR A 650 -14.29 24.94 -30.79
CA THR A 650 -13.03 25.66 -31.08
C THR A 650 -11.78 24.82 -30.77
N ILE A 651 -11.89 23.88 -29.82
CA ILE A 651 -10.79 22.99 -29.42
C ILE A 651 -10.36 22.08 -30.57
N TRP A 652 -11.30 21.69 -31.45
CA TRP A 652 -11.01 20.84 -32.60
C TRP A 652 -9.99 21.44 -33.56
N MET A 653 -10.02 22.77 -33.72
CA MET A 653 -9.07 23.50 -34.56
C MET A 653 -7.82 23.91 -33.78
N ALA A 654 -7.97 24.19 -32.48
CA ALA A 654 -6.90 24.73 -31.67
C ALA A 654 -5.91 23.68 -31.16
N ALA A 655 -6.35 22.44 -30.85
CA ALA A 655 -5.55 21.45 -30.14
C ALA A 655 -5.23 20.17 -30.96
N PRO A 656 -4.45 20.26 -32.06
CA PRO A 656 -4.28 19.17 -33.03
C PRO A 656 -3.55 17.92 -32.51
N GLN A 657 -3.02 17.94 -31.29
CA GLN A 657 -2.31 16.84 -30.64
C GLN A 657 -3.11 16.20 -29.49
N LEU A 658 -4.40 16.56 -29.33
CA LEU A 658 -5.23 16.03 -28.25
C LEU A 658 -5.35 14.50 -28.38
N GLU A 659 -4.99 13.77 -27.33
CA GLU A 659 -4.99 12.30 -27.30
C GLU A 659 -6.16 11.74 -26.52
N ARG A 660 -6.55 12.42 -25.43
CA ARG A 660 -7.64 11.99 -24.56
C ARG A 660 -8.63 13.12 -24.30
N LEU A 661 -9.90 12.81 -24.49
CA LEU A 661 -11.00 13.69 -24.19
C LEU A 661 -12.00 12.96 -23.29
N SER A 662 -12.33 13.57 -22.15
CA SER A 662 -13.41 13.12 -21.28
C SER A 662 -14.43 14.24 -21.09
N LEU A 663 -15.69 13.98 -21.41
CA LEU A 663 -16.83 14.88 -21.30
C LEU A 663 -17.92 14.18 -20.51
N LEU A 664 -17.97 14.38 -19.20
CA LEU A 664 -18.89 13.68 -18.31
C LEU A 664 -19.95 14.62 -17.75
N GLY A 665 -21.21 14.23 -17.74
CA GLY A 665 -22.27 15.03 -17.12
C GLY A 665 -22.46 16.42 -17.73
N CYS A 666 -22.39 16.52 -19.07
CA CYS A 666 -22.55 17.77 -19.82
C CYS A 666 -23.75 17.65 -20.81
N PRO A 667 -25.00 17.79 -20.34
CA PRO A 667 -26.21 17.42 -21.10
C PRO A 667 -26.48 18.27 -22.35
N GLU A 668 -26.12 19.55 -22.32
CA GLU A 668 -26.45 20.50 -23.39
C GLU A 668 -25.42 20.53 -24.53
N ILE A 669 -24.30 19.81 -24.39
CA ILE A 669 -23.13 19.94 -25.27
C ILE A 669 -23.42 19.46 -26.68
N ASP A 670 -23.11 20.31 -27.65
CA ASP A 670 -23.08 19.98 -29.06
C ASP A 670 -21.63 19.93 -29.54
N LEU A 671 -21.19 18.75 -29.98
CA LEU A 671 -19.87 18.56 -30.55
C LEU A 671 -19.82 18.91 -32.04
N CYS A 672 -20.98 19.05 -32.70
CA CYS A 672 -21.06 19.32 -34.14
C CYS A 672 -20.54 20.71 -34.48
N ALA A 673 -19.39 20.76 -35.13
CA ALA A 673 -18.90 21.99 -35.74
C ALA A 673 -18.21 21.72 -37.08
N PRO A 674 -18.31 22.67 -38.03
CA PRO A 674 -17.59 22.59 -39.29
C PRO A 674 -16.07 22.72 -39.04
N GLY A 675 -15.31 21.65 -39.29
CA GLY A 675 -13.87 21.61 -39.02
C GLY A 675 -13.17 20.36 -39.57
N VAL A 676 -11.84 20.36 -39.51
CA VAL A 676 -10.97 19.26 -40.00
C VAL A 676 -11.01 18.09 -39.00
N PRO A 677 -11.10 16.82 -39.47
CA PRO A 677 -11.11 15.65 -38.59
C PRO A 677 -9.90 15.57 -37.64
N HIS A 678 -10.16 15.28 -36.38
CA HIS A 678 -9.18 15.19 -35.32
C HIS A 678 -8.51 13.80 -35.28
N ARG A 679 -7.36 13.67 -35.95
CA ARG A 679 -6.69 12.37 -36.16
C ARG A 679 -5.86 11.86 -34.98
N SER A 680 -5.48 12.71 -34.04
CA SER A 680 -4.65 12.30 -32.89
C SER A 680 -5.45 11.79 -31.70
N LEU A 681 -6.79 11.94 -31.70
CA LEU A 681 -7.60 11.56 -30.55
C LEU A 681 -7.70 10.03 -30.50
N ARG A 682 -7.22 9.42 -29.43
CA ARG A 682 -7.17 7.97 -29.23
C ARG A 682 -8.20 7.49 -28.22
N TYR A 683 -8.50 8.29 -27.20
CA TYR A 683 -9.40 7.94 -26.11
C TYR A 683 -10.51 8.98 -25.98
N LEU A 684 -11.76 8.53 -26.01
CA LEU A 684 -12.93 9.39 -25.87
C LEU A 684 -13.88 8.80 -24.83
N PHE A 685 -14.15 9.55 -23.77
CA PHE A 685 -15.14 9.19 -22.76
C PHE A 685 -16.23 10.25 -22.71
N ILE A 686 -17.47 9.87 -23.02
CA ILE A 686 -18.62 10.78 -23.05
C ILE A 686 -19.71 10.25 -22.12
N SER A 687 -20.29 11.13 -21.30
CA SER A 687 -21.50 10.83 -20.54
C SER A 687 -22.52 11.95 -20.56
N TYR A 688 -23.81 11.58 -20.59
CA TYR A 688 -24.96 12.50 -20.67
C TYR A 688 -25.01 13.35 -21.96
N CYS A 689 -25.21 12.77 -23.15
CA CYS A 689 -25.36 13.57 -24.38
C CYS A 689 -26.47 13.06 -25.31
N GLU A 690 -27.72 13.46 -25.07
CA GLU A 690 -28.87 13.12 -25.93
C GLU A 690 -28.72 13.68 -27.37
N LYS A 691 -28.15 14.89 -27.49
CA LYS A 691 -27.85 15.53 -28.79
C LYS A 691 -26.74 14.82 -29.58
N LEU A 692 -25.78 14.19 -28.90
CA LEU A 692 -24.65 13.51 -29.56
C LEU A 692 -25.07 12.18 -30.18
N VAL A 693 -25.95 11.44 -29.50
CA VAL A 693 -26.50 10.18 -30.04
C VAL A 693 -27.42 10.44 -31.24
N SER A 694 -28.06 11.61 -31.31
CA SER A 694 -28.92 12.00 -32.45
C SER A 694 -28.15 12.58 -33.65
N THR A 695 -26.89 13.03 -33.51
CA THR A 695 -26.05 13.61 -34.57
C THR A 695 -24.91 12.67 -35.06
N ALA A 696 -25.09 11.37 -34.86
CA ALA A 696 -24.13 10.26 -35.00
C ALA A 696 -23.18 10.24 -36.23
N VAL A 697 -23.54 10.75 -37.40
CA VAL A 697 -22.63 10.77 -38.57
C VAL A 697 -21.34 11.56 -38.30
N PHE A 698 -21.40 12.50 -37.35
CA PHE A 698 -20.28 13.33 -36.93
C PHE A 698 -19.10 12.53 -36.34
N MET A 699 -19.34 11.54 -35.49
CA MET A 699 -18.28 10.82 -34.75
C MET A 699 -17.32 10.08 -35.70
N ASN A 700 -17.87 9.37 -36.69
CA ASN A 700 -17.09 8.64 -37.69
C ASN A 700 -16.30 9.57 -38.63
N SER A 701 -16.90 10.71 -39.03
CA SER A 701 -16.21 11.67 -39.90
C SER A 701 -15.09 12.44 -39.18
N GLN A 702 -15.22 12.67 -37.87
CA GLN A 702 -14.33 13.54 -37.12
C GLN A 702 -13.21 12.81 -36.38
N PHE A 703 -13.42 11.59 -35.86
CA PHE A 703 -12.46 10.91 -34.99
C PHE A 703 -11.85 9.67 -35.64
N GLN A 704 -11.20 9.85 -36.79
CA GLN A 704 -10.63 8.76 -37.60
C GLN A 704 -9.48 7.97 -36.94
N GLY A 705 -8.91 8.48 -35.85
CA GLY A 705 -7.83 7.84 -35.08
C GLY A 705 -8.27 7.21 -33.76
N LEU A 706 -9.57 7.18 -33.47
CA LEU A 706 -10.10 6.75 -32.17
C LEU A 706 -9.89 5.25 -31.95
N ILE A 707 -9.38 4.88 -30.78
CA ILE A 707 -9.06 3.50 -30.40
C ILE A 707 -10.03 3.02 -29.33
N ASP A 708 -10.25 3.83 -28.30
CA ASP A 708 -11.10 3.47 -27.17
C ASP A 708 -12.23 4.51 -27.01
N LEU A 709 -13.46 4.02 -26.98
CA LEU A 709 -14.66 4.81 -26.80
C LEU A 709 -15.46 4.28 -25.61
N TRP A 710 -15.71 5.16 -24.65
CA TRP A 710 -16.60 4.90 -23.51
C TRP A 710 -17.80 5.84 -23.59
N ILE A 711 -18.99 5.27 -23.57
CA ILE A 711 -20.26 6.00 -23.56
C ILE A 711 -21.01 5.61 -22.29
N GLU A 712 -21.33 6.59 -21.46
CA GLU A 712 -22.03 6.40 -20.18
C GLU A 712 -23.32 7.26 -20.10
N GLY A 713 -24.39 6.72 -19.51
CA GLY A 713 -25.53 7.52 -19.02
C GLY A 713 -26.85 7.40 -19.79
N GLU A 714 -27.88 8.12 -19.31
CA GLU A 714 -29.28 7.99 -19.75
C GLU A 714 -29.55 8.76 -21.06
N CYS A 715 -30.00 8.06 -22.10
CA CYS A 715 -30.49 8.66 -23.36
C CYS A 715 -31.98 8.34 -23.53
N GLU A 716 -32.88 9.15 -22.98
CA GLU A 716 -34.32 8.81 -22.91
C GLU A 716 -34.97 8.51 -24.28
N SER A 717 -34.47 9.13 -25.35
CA SER A 717 -35.03 9.02 -26.71
C SER A 717 -34.49 7.85 -27.54
N VAL A 718 -33.45 7.12 -27.10
CA VAL A 718 -32.74 6.14 -27.93
C VAL A 718 -33.00 4.71 -27.47
N LYS A 719 -33.73 3.95 -28.30
CA LYS A 719 -34.07 2.53 -28.05
C LYS A 719 -33.08 1.53 -28.65
N CYS A 720 -32.39 1.90 -29.72
CA CYS A 720 -31.39 1.06 -30.38
C CYS A 720 -30.05 1.79 -30.55
N LEU A 721 -28.95 1.07 -30.36
CA LEU A 721 -27.59 1.62 -30.36
C LEU A 721 -26.59 0.49 -30.67
N PRO A 722 -25.48 0.71 -31.40
CA PRO A 722 -25.15 1.85 -32.26
C PRO A 722 -25.80 1.77 -33.66
N LYS A 723 -26.16 2.92 -34.25
CA LYS A 723 -26.67 2.99 -35.63
C LYS A 723 -25.54 2.89 -36.68
N GLU A 724 -25.89 2.48 -37.90
CA GLU A 724 -24.95 2.38 -39.02
C GLU A 724 -24.23 3.72 -39.29
N GLY A 725 -22.91 3.65 -39.47
CA GLY A 725 -22.07 4.82 -39.77
C GLY A 725 -21.70 5.70 -38.58
N TRP A 726 -22.06 5.33 -37.35
CA TRP A 726 -21.78 6.15 -36.15
C TRP A 726 -20.31 6.10 -35.72
N LEU A 727 -19.68 4.93 -35.79
CA LEU A 727 -18.36 4.67 -35.17
C LEU A 727 -17.23 4.56 -36.21
N PRO A 728 -16.02 5.05 -35.91
CA PRO A 728 -14.87 4.94 -36.82
C PRO A 728 -14.27 3.53 -36.84
N ALA A 729 -13.84 3.07 -38.03
CA ALA A 729 -13.29 1.71 -38.22
C ALA A 729 -11.96 1.45 -37.48
N SER A 730 -11.30 2.50 -36.95
CA SER A 730 -10.09 2.41 -36.13
C SER A 730 -10.33 1.89 -34.70
N LEU A 731 -11.59 1.86 -34.25
CA LEU A 731 -11.95 1.54 -32.87
C LEU A 731 -11.56 0.11 -32.49
N GLN A 732 -10.88 -0.05 -31.35
CA GLN A 732 -10.43 -1.33 -30.79
C GLN A 732 -11.20 -1.73 -29.54
N SER A 733 -11.63 -0.78 -28.71
CA SER A 733 -12.49 -1.03 -27.55
C SER A 733 -13.71 -0.11 -27.54
N LEU A 734 -14.87 -0.70 -27.25
CA LEU A 734 -16.13 0.01 -27.06
C LEU A 734 -16.74 -0.38 -25.71
N THR A 735 -16.99 0.60 -24.86
CA THR A 735 -17.70 0.42 -23.59
C THR A 735 -19.01 1.21 -23.59
N LEU A 736 -20.11 0.51 -23.32
CA LEU A 736 -21.45 1.06 -23.13
C LEU A 736 -21.87 0.87 -21.68
N GLU A 737 -22.06 1.95 -20.94
CA GLU A 737 -22.33 1.90 -19.51
C GLU A 737 -23.60 2.66 -19.11
N GLY A 738 -24.45 2.07 -18.27
CA GLY A 738 -25.52 2.79 -17.60
C GLY A 738 -26.63 3.31 -18.51
N ILE A 739 -26.76 2.78 -19.74
CA ILE A 739 -27.75 3.25 -20.73
C ILE A 739 -29.09 2.55 -20.49
N LYS A 740 -29.94 3.15 -19.64
CA LYS A 740 -31.18 2.51 -19.16
C LYS A 740 -32.33 2.38 -20.17
N SER A 741 -32.29 3.13 -21.26
CA SER A 741 -33.35 3.22 -22.27
C SER A 741 -33.21 2.24 -23.43
N VAL A 742 -31.99 1.78 -23.70
CA VAL A 742 -31.70 0.92 -24.86
C VAL A 742 -32.29 -0.47 -24.64
N GLU A 743 -33.12 -0.90 -25.59
CA GLU A 743 -33.80 -2.20 -25.62
C GLU A 743 -33.07 -3.18 -26.57
N THR A 744 -32.44 -2.67 -27.62
CA THR A 744 -31.81 -3.46 -28.69
C THR A 744 -30.40 -2.98 -29.05
N LEU A 745 -29.43 -3.91 -29.13
CA LEU A 745 -28.09 -3.68 -29.68
C LEU A 745 -28.09 -3.94 -31.19
N GLU A 746 -27.77 -2.93 -31.99
CA GLU A 746 -27.81 -3.03 -33.45
C GLU A 746 -26.45 -3.46 -34.04
N CYS A 747 -26.35 -4.74 -34.39
CA CYS A 747 -25.10 -5.39 -34.82
C CYS A 747 -24.62 -4.87 -36.18
N ASN A 748 -25.55 -4.50 -37.07
CA ASN A 748 -25.19 -3.94 -38.38
C ASN A 748 -24.43 -2.61 -38.24
N GLY A 749 -24.72 -1.83 -37.20
CA GLY A 749 -23.99 -0.61 -36.88
C GLY A 749 -22.60 -0.83 -36.26
N LEU A 750 -22.25 -2.06 -35.92
CA LEU A 750 -20.91 -2.48 -35.49
C LEU A 750 -20.17 -3.24 -36.59
N ALA A 751 -20.88 -3.86 -37.54
CA ALA A 751 -20.32 -4.82 -38.50
C ALA A 751 -19.15 -4.28 -39.34
N HIS A 752 -19.11 -2.96 -39.60
CA HIS A 752 -18.03 -2.30 -40.34
C HIS A 752 -16.75 -2.07 -39.52
N LEU A 753 -16.75 -2.32 -38.21
CA LEU A 753 -15.63 -2.10 -37.30
C LEU A 753 -14.64 -3.27 -37.31
N THR A 754 -13.79 -3.33 -38.34
CA THR A 754 -12.82 -4.42 -38.54
C THR A 754 -11.69 -4.49 -37.52
N SER A 755 -11.51 -3.46 -36.70
CA SER A 755 -10.44 -3.37 -35.69
C SER A 755 -10.93 -3.62 -34.26
N LEU A 756 -12.23 -3.82 -34.05
CA LEU A 756 -12.83 -3.90 -32.72
C LEU A 756 -12.47 -5.24 -32.06
N HIS A 757 -11.78 -5.20 -30.92
CA HIS A 757 -11.32 -6.38 -30.16
C HIS A 757 -12.09 -6.61 -28.87
N GLU A 758 -12.55 -5.54 -28.21
CA GLU A 758 -13.29 -5.62 -26.95
C GLU A 758 -14.59 -4.83 -27.02
N LEU A 759 -15.68 -5.47 -26.58
CA LEU A 759 -16.98 -4.84 -26.39
C LEU A 759 -17.45 -5.11 -24.96
N SER A 760 -17.63 -4.05 -24.19
CA SER A 760 -18.08 -4.11 -22.80
C SER A 760 -19.42 -3.41 -22.66
N ILE A 761 -20.39 -4.10 -22.07
CA ILE A 761 -21.73 -3.59 -21.78
C ILE A 761 -21.98 -3.74 -20.28
N TYR A 762 -22.14 -2.63 -19.58
CA TYR A 762 -22.32 -2.58 -18.13
C TYR A 762 -23.60 -1.81 -17.77
N GLY A 763 -24.45 -2.36 -16.91
CA GLY A 763 -25.53 -1.58 -16.28
C GLY A 763 -26.62 -1.07 -17.23
N CYS A 764 -26.93 -1.80 -18.31
CA CYS A 764 -28.03 -1.50 -19.26
C CYS A 764 -29.25 -2.42 -19.00
N PRO A 765 -30.17 -2.07 -18.08
CA PRO A 765 -31.20 -2.99 -17.59
C PRO A 765 -32.28 -3.41 -18.59
N LYS A 766 -32.62 -2.56 -19.57
CA LYS A 766 -33.65 -2.84 -20.58
C LYS A 766 -33.12 -3.55 -21.83
N LEU A 767 -31.81 -3.65 -21.98
CA LEU A 767 -31.21 -4.26 -23.15
C LEU A 767 -31.50 -5.76 -23.14
N GLU A 768 -32.32 -6.21 -24.09
CA GLU A 768 -32.80 -7.59 -24.19
C GLU A 768 -32.45 -8.22 -25.54
N ASN A 769 -32.38 -7.41 -26.61
CA ASN A 769 -32.32 -7.89 -27.98
C ASN A 769 -31.02 -7.49 -28.69
N MET A 770 -30.64 -8.29 -29.70
CA MET A 770 -29.60 -7.94 -30.68
C MET A 770 -30.21 -8.04 -32.07
N GLU A 771 -30.20 -6.97 -32.86
CA GLU A 771 -30.71 -6.94 -34.25
C GLU A 771 -29.57 -6.87 -35.26
N GLY A 772 -29.81 -7.28 -36.52
CA GLY A 772 -28.78 -7.39 -37.55
C GLY A 772 -28.14 -8.78 -37.65
N GLU A 773 -27.05 -8.89 -38.41
CA GLU A 773 -26.35 -10.15 -38.69
C GLU A 773 -25.49 -10.63 -37.50
N LYS A 774 -24.17 -10.60 -37.60
CA LYS A 774 -23.22 -11.01 -36.55
C LYS A 774 -22.44 -9.80 -36.04
N LEU A 775 -22.00 -9.85 -34.79
CA LEU A 775 -20.99 -8.92 -34.30
C LEU A 775 -19.68 -9.07 -35.11
N PRO A 776 -18.82 -8.03 -35.13
CA PRO A 776 -17.57 -8.06 -35.90
C PRO A 776 -16.73 -9.31 -35.65
N ALA A 777 -16.17 -9.88 -36.73
CA ALA A 777 -15.32 -11.06 -36.64
C ALA A 777 -13.97 -10.78 -35.93
N SER A 778 -13.58 -9.52 -35.81
CA SER A 778 -12.37 -9.07 -35.10
C SER A 778 -12.49 -9.13 -33.57
N LEU A 779 -13.72 -9.28 -33.05
CA LEU A 779 -14.02 -9.20 -31.64
C LEU A 779 -13.48 -10.42 -30.90
N LYS A 780 -12.57 -10.18 -29.96
CA LYS A 780 -11.93 -11.21 -29.15
C LYS A 780 -12.67 -11.41 -27.83
N GLN A 781 -13.24 -10.34 -27.30
CA GLN A 781 -13.85 -10.31 -25.98
C GLN A 781 -15.18 -9.56 -25.97
N LEU A 782 -16.19 -10.18 -25.33
CA LEU A 782 -17.48 -9.58 -25.01
C LEU A 782 -17.70 -9.69 -23.50
N ARG A 783 -17.79 -8.54 -22.81
CA ARG A 783 -18.16 -8.47 -21.39
C ARG A 783 -19.54 -7.88 -21.24
N ILE A 784 -20.37 -8.54 -20.45
CA ILE A 784 -21.75 -8.17 -20.18
C ILE A 784 -21.91 -8.24 -18.66
N SER A 785 -22.35 -7.17 -18.02
CA SER A 785 -22.49 -7.16 -16.56
C SER A 785 -23.59 -6.20 -16.13
N HIS A 786 -24.33 -6.56 -15.09
CA HIS A 786 -25.47 -5.79 -14.59
C HIS A 786 -26.51 -5.48 -15.70
N THR A 787 -26.69 -6.39 -16.66
CA THR A 787 -27.63 -6.33 -17.79
C THR A 787 -28.50 -7.60 -17.81
N PRO A 788 -29.51 -7.71 -16.93
CA PRO A 788 -30.14 -8.98 -16.59
C PRO A 788 -30.91 -9.65 -17.74
N LEU A 789 -31.49 -8.87 -18.66
CA LEU A 789 -32.29 -9.42 -19.78
C LEU A 789 -31.39 -10.05 -20.85
N LEU A 790 -30.45 -9.27 -21.40
CA LEU A 790 -29.46 -9.77 -22.37
C LEU A 790 -28.56 -10.85 -21.76
N GLY A 791 -28.04 -10.63 -20.55
CA GLY A 791 -27.15 -11.57 -19.86
C GLY A 791 -27.77 -12.96 -19.72
N LYS A 792 -29.03 -13.04 -19.27
CA LYS A 792 -29.76 -14.30 -19.14
C LYS A 792 -29.95 -15.02 -20.48
N ARG A 793 -30.24 -14.29 -21.56
CA ARG A 793 -30.38 -14.89 -22.90
C ARG A 793 -29.04 -15.39 -23.46
N CYS A 794 -27.94 -14.69 -23.16
CA CYS A 794 -26.58 -15.15 -23.46
C CYS A 794 -26.23 -16.43 -22.68
N GLU A 795 -26.49 -16.48 -21.38
CA GLU A 795 -26.29 -17.69 -20.55
C GLU A 795 -27.10 -18.89 -21.06
N MET A 796 -28.34 -18.66 -21.52
CA MET A 796 -29.22 -19.70 -22.06
C MET A 796 -28.92 -20.10 -23.51
N LYS A 797 -27.92 -19.47 -24.16
CA LYS A 797 -27.60 -19.67 -25.60
C LYS A 797 -28.83 -19.57 -26.49
N ASP A 798 -29.63 -18.51 -26.30
CA ASP A 798 -30.88 -18.28 -27.02
C ASP A 798 -30.72 -18.44 -28.55
N PRO A 799 -31.54 -19.25 -29.24
CA PRO A 799 -31.39 -19.53 -30.68
C PRO A 799 -31.41 -18.31 -31.60
N GLN A 800 -32.03 -17.21 -31.18
CA GLN A 800 -32.11 -15.97 -31.98
C GLN A 800 -30.90 -15.06 -31.76
N LEU A 801 -30.18 -15.23 -30.64
CA LEU A 801 -29.09 -14.35 -30.23
C LEU A 801 -27.72 -15.01 -30.37
N TRP A 802 -27.61 -16.28 -29.97
CA TRP A 802 -26.36 -17.04 -29.94
C TRP A 802 -25.63 -17.07 -31.29
N PRO A 803 -26.29 -17.24 -32.45
CA PRO A 803 -25.62 -17.18 -33.74
C PRO A 803 -24.87 -15.87 -34.03
N LYS A 804 -25.22 -14.79 -33.32
CA LYS A 804 -24.64 -13.44 -33.49
C LYS A 804 -23.37 -13.21 -32.68
N ILE A 805 -23.13 -14.01 -31.64
CA ILE A 805 -22.00 -13.86 -30.69
C ILE A 805 -21.13 -15.12 -30.56
N SER A 806 -21.62 -16.29 -31.01
CA SER A 806 -20.95 -17.59 -30.84
C SER A 806 -19.55 -17.71 -31.45
N HIS A 807 -19.16 -16.82 -32.37
CA HIS A 807 -17.81 -16.79 -32.95
C HIS A 807 -16.78 -16.08 -32.06
N ILE A 808 -17.19 -15.43 -30.97
CA ILE A 808 -16.32 -14.68 -30.07
C ILE A 808 -15.65 -15.64 -29.09
N PRO A 809 -14.30 -15.67 -28.99
CA PRO A 809 -13.58 -16.62 -28.14
C PRO A 809 -13.81 -16.48 -26.64
N THR A 810 -14.19 -15.29 -26.18
CA THR A 810 -14.16 -14.94 -24.76
C THR A 810 -15.40 -14.13 -24.40
N ILE A 811 -16.42 -14.79 -23.86
CA ILE A 811 -17.70 -14.18 -23.46
C ILE A 811 -17.82 -14.26 -21.94
N GLN A 812 -17.97 -13.12 -21.28
CA GLN A 812 -18.14 -13.01 -19.83
C GLN A 812 -19.49 -12.34 -19.52
N VAL A 813 -20.31 -12.98 -18.68
CA VAL A 813 -21.59 -12.44 -18.18
C VAL A 813 -21.58 -12.45 -16.66
N ASP A 814 -21.72 -11.30 -15.99
CA ASP A 814 -21.76 -11.15 -14.52
C ASP A 814 -20.65 -11.98 -13.82
N ASP A 815 -19.40 -11.77 -14.26
CA ASP A 815 -18.18 -12.46 -13.81
C ASP A 815 -18.09 -13.96 -14.10
N ARG A 816 -19.02 -14.53 -14.90
CA ARG A 816 -19.01 -15.93 -15.35
C ARG A 816 -18.60 -16.06 -16.80
N TRP A 817 -17.76 -17.05 -17.09
CA TRP A 817 -17.33 -17.39 -18.45
C TRP A 817 -18.37 -18.28 -19.14
N ILE A 818 -18.79 -17.90 -20.36
CA ILE A 818 -19.66 -18.71 -21.21
C ILE A 818 -18.81 -19.32 -22.32
N TRP A 819 -18.74 -20.66 -22.33
CA TRP A 819 -17.99 -21.47 -23.30
C TRP A 819 -18.90 -22.06 -24.36
#